data_AF-A0A2X1JK07-F1
#
_entry.id   AF-A0A2X1JK07-F1
#
_cell.length_a   1.000
_cell.length_b   1.000
_cell.length_c   1.000
_cell.angle_alpha   90.00
_cell.angle_beta   90.00
_cell.angle_gamma   90.00
#
_symmetry.space_group_name_H-M   'P 1'
#
loop_
_entity.id
_entity.type
_entity.pdbx_description
1 polymer ?
#
loop_
_entity_poly.entity_id
_entity_poly.type
_entity_poly.pdbx_seq_one_letter_code
_entity_poly.pdbx_strand_id
1 'polypeptide(L)'
;MLVWLAEHLVKYYSGFNVFSYLTFRAIVSLLTALFISLWMGPRMIAHLQKLSFGQVVRNDGPESHFSKRGTPTMGGIMILTAIVISVLLWAYPSNPYVWCVLVVLVGYGVIGFVDDYRKVVRKDTKGLIARWKYFWMSVIALGVAFALYLAGKDTPATQLVVPFFKDVMPQLGLFYILLAYFVIVGTGNAVNLTDGLDGLAIMPTVFVAGGFALVAWATGNMNFASYLHIPYLRHAGELVIVCTAIVGAGLGFLWFNTYPAQVFMGDVGSLALGGALGIIAVLLRQEFLLVIMGGVFVVETLSVILQVGSFKLRGQRIFRMAPIHHHYELKGWPEPRVIVRFWIISLMLVLIGLANAEGTLIMADYQGKNVVIIGLGLTGLSCVDFFLARGVTPRVMDTRMTPPGLDKLPEAVERHTGSLNDEWLMAADLIVASPGIALAHPSLSAAADAGIEIVGDIELFCREAQAPIVAITGSNGKSTVTTLVGEMAKAAGVNVGVGGNIGLPALMLLDDECELYVLELSSFQLETTSSLQAVAATILNVTEDHMDRYPFGLQQYRAAKLRIYENAKVCVVNADDALTMPIRGADERCVSFGVNMGDYHLNHQQGETWLRVKGEKVLNVKEMKLSGQHNYTNALAALALADAAGLPRASSLKALTTFTGLPHRFEVVLEHNGVRWINDSKATNVGSTEAALNGLHVDGTLHLLLGGDGKSADFSPLARYLNGDNVRLYCFGRDGAQLAALRPEVAEQTETMEQAMRLLAPRVQPGDMVLLSPACASLDQFKNFEQRGNEFARLAKELG
;
A
#
# COMPACT_ATOMS: atom_id res chain seq x y z
N MET A 1 -13.96 28.01 -5.79
CA MET A 1 -14.91 28.58 -6.79
C MET A 1 -14.41 28.39 -8.22
N LEU A 2 -13.14 28.71 -8.52
CA LEU A 2 -12.58 28.47 -9.85
C LEU A 2 -12.41 26.99 -10.15
N VAL A 3 -12.11 26.16 -9.14
CA VAL A 3 -12.02 24.70 -9.33
C VAL A 3 -13.35 24.10 -9.77
N TRP A 4 -14.45 24.46 -9.09
CA TRP A 4 -15.79 24.01 -9.46
C TRP A 4 -16.19 24.45 -10.88
N LEU A 5 -15.83 25.69 -11.26
CA LEU A 5 -16.02 26.18 -12.62
C LEU A 5 -15.16 25.39 -13.63
N ALA A 6 -13.90 25.12 -13.31
CA ALA A 6 -13.00 24.37 -14.16
C ALA A 6 -13.50 22.93 -14.38
N GLU A 7 -13.98 22.24 -13.34
CA GLU A 7 -14.60 20.92 -13.47
C GLU A 7 -15.84 20.92 -14.37
N HIS A 8 -16.66 21.97 -14.30
CA HIS A 8 -17.78 22.12 -15.24
C HIS A 8 -17.29 22.31 -16.69
N LEU A 9 -16.20 23.06 -16.87
CA LEU A 9 -15.60 23.36 -18.18
C LEU A 9 -14.82 22.20 -18.79
N VAL A 10 -14.37 21.21 -17.99
CA VAL A 10 -13.71 19.98 -18.48
C VAL A 10 -14.57 19.25 -19.51
N LYS A 11 -15.91 19.31 -19.39
CA LYS A 11 -16.85 18.70 -20.34
C LYS A 11 -16.75 19.28 -21.76
N TYR A 12 -16.26 20.51 -21.87
CA TYR A 12 -16.13 21.23 -23.14
C TYR A 12 -14.68 21.27 -23.65
N TYR A 13 -13.69 21.26 -22.75
CA TYR A 13 -12.27 21.23 -23.11
C TYR A 13 -11.43 20.52 -22.05
N SER A 14 -10.74 19.44 -22.44
CA SER A 14 -9.97 18.58 -21.53
C SER A 14 -8.79 19.28 -20.84
N GLY A 15 -8.29 20.39 -21.39
CA GLY A 15 -7.19 21.16 -20.78
C GLY A 15 -7.53 21.74 -19.42
N PHE A 16 -8.81 21.90 -19.07
CA PHE A 16 -9.23 22.33 -17.73
C PHE A 16 -8.97 21.28 -16.64
N ASN A 17 -8.65 20.02 -17.00
CA ASN A 17 -8.25 18.99 -16.02
C ASN A 17 -7.02 19.37 -15.21
N VAL A 18 -6.18 20.29 -15.72
CA VAL A 18 -5.01 20.77 -14.97
C VAL A 18 -5.40 21.34 -13.60
N PHE A 19 -6.58 21.95 -13.51
CA PHE A 19 -7.12 22.54 -12.27
C PHE A 19 -7.64 21.51 -11.28
N SER A 20 -7.78 20.24 -11.66
CA SER A 20 -8.18 19.16 -10.76
C SER A 20 -6.98 18.56 -10.00
N TYR A 21 -5.75 18.75 -10.49
CA TYR A 21 -4.55 18.23 -9.81
C TYR A 21 -4.24 19.03 -8.54
N LEU A 22 -4.17 18.32 -7.41
CA LEU A 22 -3.85 18.92 -6.11
C LEU A 22 -2.52 19.69 -6.12
N THR A 23 -1.48 19.12 -6.75
CA THR A 23 -0.15 19.73 -6.85
C THR A 23 -0.18 21.05 -7.63
N PHE A 24 -0.89 21.09 -8.76
CA PHE A 24 -1.06 22.32 -9.54
C PHE A 24 -1.78 23.38 -8.72
N ARG A 25 -2.93 23.04 -8.12
CA ARG A 25 -3.71 23.96 -7.27
C ARG A 25 -2.90 24.48 -6.08
N ALA A 26 -2.06 23.64 -5.46
CA ALA A 26 -1.19 24.05 -4.37
C ALA A 26 -0.19 25.14 -4.79
N ILE A 27 0.44 24.97 -5.97
CA ILE A 27 1.36 25.96 -6.53
C ILE A 27 0.62 27.27 -6.83
N VAL A 28 -0.51 27.22 -7.54
CA VAL A 28 -1.25 28.45 -7.89
C VAL A 28 -1.88 29.11 -6.67
N SER A 29 -2.25 28.35 -5.64
CA SER A 29 -2.74 28.89 -4.35
C SER A 29 -1.65 29.71 -3.64
N LEU A 30 -0.43 29.18 -3.57
CA LEU A 30 0.73 29.90 -3.04
C LEU A 30 1.00 31.18 -3.84
N LEU A 31 1.11 31.06 -5.17
CA LEU A 31 1.45 32.18 -6.04
C LEU A 31 0.37 33.27 -6.03
N THR A 32 -0.91 32.87 -5.96
CA THR A 32 -2.04 33.82 -5.88
C THR A 32 -1.99 34.59 -4.55
N ALA A 33 -1.80 33.90 -3.42
CA ALA A 33 -1.71 34.55 -2.12
C ALA A 33 -0.48 35.49 -2.03
N LEU A 34 0.68 35.05 -2.54
CA LEU A 34 1.89 35.85 -2.64
C LEU A 34 1.67 37.11 -3.48
N PHE A 35 1.10 36.95 -4.68
CA PHE A 35 0.81 38.06 -5.57
C PHE A 35 -0.14 39.08 -4.95
N ILE A 36 -1.25 38.64 -4.35
CA ILE A 36 -2.22 39.53 -3.69
C ILE A 36 -1.53 40.31 -2.56
N SER A 37 -0.72 39.64 -1.75
CA SER A 37 0.03 40.30 -0.66
C SER A 37 1.00 41.35 -1.20
N LEU A 38 1.82 41.03 -2.20
CA LEU A 38 2.77 41.98 -2.78
C LEU A 38 2.08 43.16 -3.48
N TRP A 39 0.97 42.90 -4.18
CA TRP A 39 0.21 43.93 -4.88
C TRP A 39 -0.54 44.87 -3.94
N MET A 40 -1.09 44.36 -2.84
CA MET A 40 -1.86 45.15 -1.87
C MET A 40 -0.95 45.89 -0.88
N GLY A 41 0.23 45.34 -0.57
CA GLY A 41 1.17 45.84 0.42
C GLY A 41 1.42 47.35 0.35
N PRO A 42 1.96 47.90 -0.76
CA PRO A 42 2.31 49.32 -0.84
C PRO A 42 1.13 50.27 -0.58
N ARG A 43 -0.06 49.93 -1.10
CA ARG A 43 -1.27 50.74 -0.92
C ARG A 43 -1.80 50.67 0.51
N MET A 44 -1.81 49.48 1.09
CA MET A 44 -2.29 49.27 2.45
C MET A 44 -1.34 49.92 3.46
N ILE A 45 -0.02 49.76 3.30
CA ILE A 45 0.99 50.38 4.17
C ILE A 45 0.84 51.92 4.15
N ALA A 46 0.71 52.52 2.97
CA ALA A 46 0.50 53.96 2.85
C ALA A 46 -0.80 54.43 3.51
N HIS A 47 -1.87 53.63 3.46
CA HIS A 47 -3.13 53.94 4.14
C HIS A 47 -3.00 53.82 5.66
N LEU A 48 -2.36 52.75 6.15
CA LEU A 48 -2.15 52.52 7.57
C LEU A 48 -1.21 53.56 8.19
N GLN A 49 -0.16 54.00 7.48
CA GLN A 49 0.71 55.09 7.93
C GLN A 49 -0.07 56.39 8.19
N LYS A 50 -1.10 56.69 7.38
CA LYS A 50 -1.98 57.86 7.60
C LYS A 50 -2.84 57.69 8.85
N LEU A 51 -3.29 56.48 9.16
CA LEU A 51 -4.09 56.16 10.35
C LEU A 51 -3.25 56.12 11.64
N SER A 52 -1.99 55.69 11.54
CA SER A 52 -1.06 55.57 12.67
C SER A 52 -0.35 56.89 13.03
N PHE A 53 -0.59 57.97 12.29
CA PHE A 53 0.04 59.26 12.53
C PHE A 53 -0.42 59.85 13.88
N GLY A 54 0.52 60.00 14.83
CA GLY A 54 0.27 60.57 16.17
C GLY A 54 -0.04 59.55 17.28
N GLN A 55 0.39 58.30 17.17
CA GLN A 55 0.32 57.32 18.26
C GLN A 55 1.24 57.71 19.45
N VAL A 56 0.70 57.61 20.68
CA VAL A 56 1.44 57.79 21.93
C VAL A 56 2.10 56.46 22.30
N VAL A 57 3.43 56.46 22.43
CA VAL A 57 4.23 55.25 22.70
C VAL A 57 4.08 54.82 24.16
N ARG A 58 4.05 53.51 24.40
CA ARG A 58 4.07 52.91 25.74
C ARG A 58 5.51 52.88 26.27
N ASN A 59 5.74 53.30 27.51
CA ASN A 59 7.09 53.37 28.13
C ASN A 59 7.71 52.02 28.52
N ASP A 60 7.07 50.90 28.15
CA ASP A 60 7.40 49.56 28.63
C ASP A 60 8.07 48.74 27.51
N GLY A 61 9.39 48.86 27.31
CA GLY A 61 10.15 48.09 26.30
C GLY A 61 11.66 48.42 26.26
N PRO A 62 12.51 47.58 25.62
CA PRO A 62 13.94 47.88 25.43
C PRO A 62 14.16 49.17 24.62
N GLU A 63 15.30 49.86 24.84
CA GLU A 63 15.60 51.14 24.17
C GLU A 63 15.60 51.06 22.63
N SER A 64 15.84 49.87 22.06
CA SER A 64 15.76 49.58 20.62
C SER A 64 14.37 49.82 20.02
N HIS A 65 13.29 49.77 20.82
CA HIS A 65 11.93 50.05 20.32
C HIS A 65 11.66 51.54 20.07
N PHE A 66 12.46 52.45 20.62
CA PHE A 66 12.26 53.89 20.40
C PHE A 66 12.68 54.38 19.01
N SER A 67 13.46 53.59 18.25
CA SER A 67 13.84 53.89 16.86
C SER A 67 12.79 53.45 15.84
N LYS A 68 11.83 52.59 16.22
CA LYS A 68 10.75 52.05 15.36
C LYS A 68 9.54 52.99 15.25
N ARG A 69 9.75 54.31 15.37
CA ARG A 69 8.69 55.33 15.34
C ARG A 69 8.07 55.41 13.94
N GLY A 70 6.75 55.22 13.86
CA GLY A 70 5.97 55.48 12.64
C GLY A 70 5.66 54.27 11.77
N THR A 71 6.12 53.07 12.13
CA THR A 71 5.74 51.82 11.44
C THR A 71 4.30 51.44 11.79
N PRO A 72 3.37 51.34 10.83
CA PRO A 72 1.98 50.98 11.10
C PRO A 72 1.82 49.53 11.59
N THR A 73 0.79 49.30 12.40
CA THR A 73 0.29 47.96 12.78
C THR A 73 -0.93 47.59 11.93
N MET A 74 -1.50 46.39 12.11
CA MET A 74 -2.60 45.80 11.31
C MET A 74 -2.20 45.23 9.93
N GLY A 75 -0.93 44.90 9.74
CA GLY A 75 -0.45 44.19 8.57
C GLY A 75 -1.14 42.84 8.34
N GLY A 76 -1.68 42.23 9.40
CA GLY A 76 -2.49 41.02 9.34
C GLY A 76 -3.68 41.08 8.37
N ILE A 77 -4.27 42.26 8.14
CA ILE A 77 -5.38 42.42 7.17
C ILE A 77 -4.94 41.95 5.79
N MET A 78 -3.68 42.23 5.41
CA MET A 78 -3.15 41.79 4.13
C MET A 78 -2.99 40.29 4.04
N ILE A 79 -2.44 39.69 5.08
CA ILE A 79 -2.25 38.25 5.16
C ILE A 79 -3.61 37.53 5.05
N LEU A 80 -4.60 37.95 5.83
CA LEU A 80 -5.92 37.31 5.86
C LEU A 80 -6.66 37.46 4.53
N THR A 81 -6.62 38.66 3.93
CA THR A 81 -7.26 38.89 2.63
C THR A 81 -6.64 38.01 1.54
N ALA A 82 -5.30 37.92 1.51
CA ALA A 82 -4.59 37.07 0.56
C ALA A 82 -4.91 35.57 0.73
N ILE A 83 -4.93 35.08 1.99
CA ILE A 83 -5.27 33.68 2.29
C ILE A 83 -6.72 33.38 1.88
N VAL A 84 -7.68 34.18 2.35
CA VAL A 84 -9.12 33.94 2.13
C VAL A 84 -9.44 33.94 0.64
N ILE A 85 -8.96 34.93 -0.13
CA ILE A 85 -9.21 34.98 -1.56
C ILE A 85 -8.58 33.76 -2.26
N SER A 86 -7.32 33.43 -1.96
CA SER A 86 -6.64 32.31 -2.60
C SER A 86 -7.34 30.97 -2.32
N VAL A 87 -7.71 30.72 -1.05
CA VAL A 87 -8.43 29.50 -0.64
C VAL A 87 -9.79 29.42 -1.32
N LEU A 88 -10.57 30.50 -1.35
CA LEU A 88 -11.89 30.50 -2.01
C LEU A 88 -11.81 30.26 -3.53
N LEU A 89 -10.71 30.66 -4.17
CA LEU A 89 -10.48 30.39 -5.59
C LEU A 89 -10.14 28.92 -5.81
N TRP A 90 -9.17 28.39 -5.07
CA TRP A 90 -8.45 27.14 -5.37
C TRP A 90 -8.81 25.91 -4.52
N ALA A 91 -9.53 26.05 -3.41
CA ALA A 91 -10.00 24.90 -2.62
C ALA A 91 -11.41 24.46 -3.08
N TYR A 92 -11.76 23.19 -2.81
CA TYR A 92 -13.12 22.69 -2.99
C TYR A 92 -14.05 23.26 -1.90
N PRO A 93 -15.10 24.03 -2.27
CA PRO A 93 -16.04 24.58 -1.30
C PRO A 93 -16.87 23.52 -0.57
N SER A 94 -16.95 22.29 -1.10
CA SER A 94 -17.62 21.16 -0.47
C SER A 94 -16.84 20.55 0.69
N ASN A 95 -15.56 20.88 0.85
CA ASN A 95 -14.73 20.27 1.89
C ASN A 95 -14.95 20.96 3.26
N PRO A 96 -15.41 20.24 4.29
CA PRO A 96 -15.70 20.82 5.60
C PRO A 96 -14.46 21.34 6.34
N TYR A 97 -13.29 20.72 6.12
CA TYR A 97 -12.04 21.08 6.81
C TYR A 97 -11.60 22.50 6.42
N VAL A 98 -11.76 22.86 5.15
CA VAL A 98 -11.45 24.21 4.65
C VAL A 98 -12.27 25.26 5.40
N TRP A 99 -13.57 25.01 5.61
CA TRP A 99 -14.45 25.92 6.32
C TRP A 99 -14.12 26.03 7.81
N CYS A 100 -13.79 24.92 8.47
CA CYS A 100 -13.32 24.95 9.86
C CYS A 100 -12.11 25.89 10.02
N VAL A 101 -11.13 25.80 9.10
CA VAL A 101 -9.96 26.69 9.14
C VAL A 101 -10.35 28.13 8.85
N LEU A 102 -11.18 28.40 7.83
CA LEU A 102 -11.61 29.76 7.49
C LEU A 102 -12.41 30.42 8.62
N VAL A 103 -13.28 29.68 9.32
CA VAL A 103 -14.05 30.21 10.46
C VAL A 103 -13.12 30.64 11.59
N VAL A 104 -12.12 29.83 11.94
CA VAL A 104 -11.14 30.20 12.98
C VAL A 104 -10.26 31.36 12.52
N LEU A 105 -9.72 31.29 11.30
CA LEU A 105 -8.85 32.31 10.71
C LEU A 105 -9.52 33.68 10.66
N VAL A 106 -10.71 33.75 10.05
CA VAL A 106 -11.47 35.02 9.93
C VAL A 106 -11.98 35.46 11.29
N GLY A 107 -12.49 34.54 12.11
CA GLY A 107 -13.03 34.85 13.43
C GLY A 107 -11.98 35.45 14.37
N TYR A 108 -10.80 34.85 14.45
CA TYR A 108 -9.68 35.40 15.24
C TYR A 108 -9.13 36.67 14.61
N GLY A 109 -9.12 36.76 13.28
CA GLY A 109 -8.77 37.98 12.55
C GLY A 109 -9.67 39.17 12.89
N VAL A 110 -10.99 38.94 13.03
CA VAL A 110 -11.95 39.97 13.45
C VAL A 110 -11.69 40.41 14.89
N ILE A 111 -11.40 39.47 15.80
CA ILE A 111 -11.05 39.80 17.20
C ILE A 111 -9.79 40.68 17.23
N GLY A 112 -8.74 40.27 16.52
CA GLY A 112 -7.50 41.04 16.40
C GLY A 112 -7.70 42.40 15.73
N PHE A 113 -8.57 42.48 14.72
CA PHE A 113 -8.94 43.74 14.08
C PHE A 113 -9.63 44.70 15.03
N VAL A 114 -10.60 44.22 15.82
CA VAL A 114 -11.29 45.06 16.81
C VAL A 114 -10.29 45.59 17.85
N ASP A 115 -9.31 44.78 18.25
CA ASP A 115 -8.28 45.17 19.19
C ASP A 115 -7.32 46.22 18.60
N ASP A 116 -6.71 45.93 17.45
CA ASP A 116 -5.77 46.84 16.80
C ASP A 116 -6.47 48.15 16.35
N TYR A 117 -7.69 48.08 15.84
CA TYR A 117 -8.47 49.26 15.46
C TYR A 117 -8.72 50.18 16.65
N ARG A 118 -8.99 49.64 17.85
CA ARG A 118 -9.13 50.46 19.07
C ARG A 118 -7.81 51.12 19.46
N LYS A 119 -6.70 50.38 19.37
CA LYS A 119 -5.35 50.90 19.65
C LYS A 119 -4.98 52.04 18.70
N VAL A 120 -5.21 51.85 17.40
CA VAL A 120 -4.78 52.80 16.36
C VAL A 120 -5.77 53.96 16.19
N VAL A 121 -7.05 53.66 15.95
CA VAL A 121 -8.04 54.67 15.54
C VAL A 121 -8.67 55.37 16.73
N ARG A 122 -8.97 54.64 17.82
CA ARG A 122 -9.56 55.24 19.04
C ARG A 122 -8.52 55.76 20.03
N LYS A 123 -7.22 55.60 19.73
CA LYS A 123 -6.09 56.01 20.59
C LYS A 123 -6.15 55.44 22.02
N ASP A 124 -6.78 54.28 22.18
CA ASP A 124 -6.83 53.56 23.46
C ASP A 124 -5.61 52.62 23.55
N THR A 125 -4.61 53.03 24.33
CA THR A 125 -3.34 52.30 24.46
C THR A 125 -3.50 50.89 25.06
N LYS A 126 -4.66 50.58 25.66
CA LYS A 126 -4.94 49.25 26.24
C LYS A 126 -5.60 48.29 25.26
N GLY A 127 -6.18 48.78 24.16
CA GLY A 127 -6.91 47.96 23.20
C GLY A 127 -8.16 47.26 23.78
N LEU A 128 -8.49 46.08 23.27
CA LEU A 128 -9.54 45.23 23.80
C LEU A 128 -9.07 44.61 25.13
N ILE A 129 -9.93 44.68 26.15
CA ILE A 129 -9.64 44.08 27.45
C ILE A 129 -9.39 42.57 27.26
N ALA A 130 -8.27 42.06 27.80
CA ALA A 130 -7.81 40.68 27.60
C ALA A 130 -8.90 39.61 27.85
N ARG A 131 -9.79 39.82 28.83
CA ARG A 131 -10.92 38.90 29.12
C ARG A 131 -11.89 38.75 27.95
N TRP A 132 -12.16 39.83 27.20
CA TRP A 132 -13.06 39.81 26.06
C TRP A 132 -12.38 39.21 24.83
N LYS A 133 -11.08 39.45 24.67
CA LYS A 133 -10.26 38.79 23.65
C LYS A 133 -10.30 37.27 23.83
N TYR A 134 -9.97 36.80 25.03
CA TYR A 134 -10.05 35.37 25.38
C TYR A 134 -11.45 34.79 25.27
N PHE A 135 -12.49 35.52 25.71
CA PHE A 135 -13.87 35.07 25.62
C PHE A 135 -14.28 34.77 24.18
N TRP A 136 -14.08 35.70 23.25
CA TRP A 136 -14.48 35.49 21.86
C TRP A 136 -13.64 34.43 21.15
N MET A 137 -12.34 34.34 21.46
CA MET A 137 -11.51 33.23 20.98
C MET A 137 -12.08 31.88 21.45
N SER A 138 -12.49 31.81 22.72
CA SER A 138 -13.06 30.61 23.32
C SER A 138 -14.38 30.21 22.69
N VAL A 139 -15.27 31.17 22.44
CA VAL A 139 -16.57 30.92 21.78
C VAL A 139 -16.36 30.29 20.40
N ILE A 140 -15.44 30.83 19.60
CA ILE A 140 -15.17 30.33 18.25
C ILE A 140 -14.51 28.94 18.31
N ALA A 141 -13.49 28.76 19.14
CA ALA A 141 -12.79 27.50 19.29
C ALA A 141 -13.71 26.37 19.80
N LEU A 142 -14.53 26.63 20.83
CA LEU A 142 -15.49 25.67 21.35
C LEU A 142 -16.59 25.34 20.33
N GLY A 143 -17.08 26.34 19.58
CA GLY A 143 -18.07 26.11 18.52
C GLY A 143 -17.55 25.15 17.44
N VAL A 144 -16.31 25.38 16.96
CA VAL A 144 -15.68 24.49 15.97
C VAL A 144 -15.35 23.13 16.57
N ALA A 145 -14.78 23.07 17.78
CA ALA A 145 -14.47 21.82 18.47
C ALA A 145 -15.72 20.95 18.72
N PHE A 146 -16.84 21.58 19.09
CA PHE A 146 -18.12 20.89 19.28
C PHE A 146 -18.68 20.37 17.96
N ALA A 147 -18.62 21.17 16.88
CA ALA A 147 -19.05 20.73 15.55
C ALA A 147 -18.21 19.53 15.06
N LEU A 148 -16.89 19.56 15.25
CA LEU A 148 -15.99 18.44 14.93
C LEU A 148 -16.29 17.21 15.78
N TYR A 149 -16.51 17.39 17.08
CA TYR A 149 -16.88 16.30 17.98
C TYR A 149 -18.19 15.63 17.55
N LEU A 150 -19.22 16.40 17.20
CA LEU A 150 -20.49 15.85 16.72
C LEU A 150 -20.34 15.11 15.39
N ALA A 151 -19.51 15.62 14.47
CA ALA A 151 -19.27 14.99 13.18
C ALA A 151 -18.44 13.69 13.28
N GLY A 152 -17.58 13.58 14.29
CA GLY A 152 -16.65 12.46 14.47
C GLY A 152 -16.93 11.59 15.70
N LYS A 153 -18.07 11.76 16.36
CA LYS A 153 -18.39 11.07 17.61
C LYS A 153 -18.31 9.55 17.43
N ASP A 154 -17.61 8.89 18.37
CA ASP A 154 -17.42 7.43 18.40
C ASP A 154 -16.67 6.87 17.17
N THR A 155 -15.96 7.74 16.44
CA THR A 155 -15.08 7.34 15.32
C THR A 155 -13.60 7.56 15.68
N PRO A 156 -12.64 7.06 14.87
CA PRO A 156 -11.23 7.38 15.03
C PRO A 156 -10.89 8.87 14.99
N ALA A 157 -11.78 9.73 14.47
CA ALA A 157 -11.55 11.17 14.39
C ALA A 157 -11.38 11.86 15.76
N THR A 158 -11.94 11.29 16.83
CA THR A 158 -11.85 11.84 18.20
C THR A 158 -10.80 11.14 19.08
N GLN A 159 -10.03 10.21 18.51
CA GLN A 159 -8.91 9.56 19.20
C GLN A 159 -7.65 10.41 19.14
N LEU A 160 -6.91 10.46 20.26
CA LEU A 160 -5.62 11.14 20.34
C LEU A 160 -4.52 10.30 19.68
N VAL A 161 -3.79 10.86 18.72
CA VAL A 161 -2.58 10.22 18.20
C VAL A 161 -1.43 10.54 19.15
N VAL A 162 -0.90 9.53 19.85
CA VAL A 162 0.25 9.68 20.74
C VAL A 162 1.54 9.36 19.96
N PRO A 163 2.49 10.31 19.82
CA PRO A 163 3.76 10.05 19.15
C PRO A 163 4.51 8.89 19.82
N PHE A 164 5.21 8.09 19.02
CA PHE A 164 6.01 6.92 19.45
C PHE A 164 5.21 5.72 20.00
N PHE A 165 3.93 5.88 20.35
CA PHE A 165 3.05 4.83 20.86
C PHE A 165 1.82 4.68 19.94
N LYS A 166 1.98 4.01 18.79
CA LYS A 166 0.92 3.95 17.75
C LYS A 166 -0.31 3.15 18.19
N ASP A 167 -0.18 2.26 19.17
CA ASP A 167 -1.28 1.40 19.68
C ASP A 167 -2.07 2.09 20.79
N VAL A 168 -1.56 3.21 21.31
CA VAL A 168 -2.20 4.01 22.36
C VAL A 168 -2.90 5.19 21.71
N MET A 169 -4.07 4.93 21.13
CA MET A 169 -4.97 5.96 20.59
C MET A 169 -6.22 6.10 21.45
N PRO A 170 -6.12 6.68 22.67
CA PRO A 170 -7.25 6.75 23.58
C PRO A 170 -8.38 7.56 22.95
N GLN A 171 -9.58 6.99 22.97
CA GLN A 171 -10.79 7.70 22.61
C GLN A 171 -11.03 8.80 23.66
N LEU A 172 -10.95 10.06 23.25
CA LEU A 172 -11.06 11.17 24.18
C LEU A 172 -12.51 11.48 24.57
N GLY A 173 -13.49 11.12 23.73
CA GLY A 173 -14.88 11.49 23.96
C GLY A 173 -15.01 13.01 24.15
N LEU A 174 -15.65 13.47 25.23
CA LEU A 174 -15.78 14.90 25.53
C LEU A 174 -14.43 15.61 25.79
N PHE A 175 -13.38 14.88 26.19
CA PHE A 175 -12.05 15.46 26.36
C PHE A 175 -11.44 15.92 25.02
N TYR A 176 -11.94 15.44 23.89
CA TYR A 176 -11.56 15.94 22.56
C TYR A 176 -11.84 17.43 22.43
N ILE A 177 -13.00 17.88 22.92
CA ILE A 177 -13.39 19.30 22.87
C ILE A 177 -12.41 20.14 23.69
N LEU A 178 -11.98 19.65 24.86
CA LEU A 178 -11.01 20.31 25.72
C LEU A 178 -9.63 20.39 25.06
N LEU A 179 -9.18 19.30 24.43
CA LEU A 179 -7.93 19.26 23.69
C LEU A 179 -7.96 20.24 22.50
N ALA A 180 -8.96 20.14 21.64
CA ALA A 180 -9.10 21.01 20.47
C ALA A 180 -9.17 22.49 20.88
N TYR A 181 -9.93 22.81 21.93
CA TYR A 181 -9.95 24.15 22.53
C TYR A 181 -8.56 24.61 22.98
N PHE A 182 -7.85 23.76 23.73
CA PHE A 182 -6.51 24.07 24.24
C PHE A 182 -5.52 24.32 23.11
N VAL A 183 -5.53 23.49 22.06
CA VAL A 183 -4.65 23.63 20.90
C VAL A 183 -4.98 24.91 20.12
N ILE A 184 -6.25 25.16 19.77
CA ILE A 184 -6.63 26.32 18.95
C ILE A 184 -6.39 27.64 19.70
N VAL A 185 -6.83 27.75 20.96
CA VAL A 185 -6.66 28.97 21.76
C VAL A 185 -5.21 29.14 22.21
N GLY A 186 -4.54 28.05 22.59
CA GLY A 186 -3.15 28.03 23.03
C GLY A 186 -2.21 28.48 21.92
N THR A 187 -2.31 27.90 20.72
CA THR A 187 -1.47 28.27 19.57
C THR A 187 -1.76 29.70 19.11
N GLY A 188 -3.03 30.14 19.10
CA GLY A 188 -3.39 31.53 18.82
C GLY A 188 -2.68 32.54 19.72
N ASN A 189 -2.66 32.28 21.03
CA ASN A 189 -1.93 33.14 21.98
C ASN A 189 -0.41 32.99 21.87
N ALA A 190 0.09 31.78 21.59
CA ALA A 190 1.52 31.53 21.46
C ALA A 190 2.14 32.32 20.31
N VAL A 191 1.52 32.29 19.13
CA VAL A 191 1.98 33.08 17.97
C VAL A 191 1.87 34.59 18.25
N ASN A 192 0.80 35.03 18.93
CA ASN A 192 0.63 36.43 19.35
C ASN A 192 1.71 36.90 20.33
N LEU A 193 2.26 36.03 21.19
CA LEU A 193 3.37 36.38 22.07
C LEU A 193 4.72 36.44 21.34
N THR A 194 4.85 35.70 20.23
CA THR A 194 6.06 35.69 19.39
C THR A 194 6.12 36.89 18.43
N ASP A 195 4.99 37.52 18.12
CA ASP A 195 4.89 38.72 17.26
C ASP A 195 5.39 40.00 17.97
N GLY A 196 6.66 39.99 18.40
CA GLY A 196 7.33 41.08 19.12
C GLY A 196 8.54 41.70 18.39
N LEU A 197 9.06 41.03 17.35
CA LEU A 197 10.21 41.48 16.53
C LEU A 197 9.93 41.32 15.03
N ASP A 198 10.66 42.10 14.23
CA ASP A 198 10.51 42.19 12.77
C ASP A 198 10.73 40.80 12.12
N GLY A 199 9.72 40.22 11.49
CA GLY A 199 9.84 38.92 10.83
C GLY A 199 9.96 37.70 11.75
N LEU A 200 9.91 37.86 13.07
CA LEU A 200 10.12 36.75 14.01
C LEU A 200 8.97 35.73 13.99
N ALA A 201 7.72 36.18 13.96
CA ALA A 201 6.57 35.28 14.03
C ALA A 201 6.15 34.69 12.66
N ILE A 202 6.27 35.46 11.58
CA ILE A 202 5.73 35.04 10.28
C ILE A 202 6.52 33.88 9.66
N MET A 203 7.84 33.86 9.74
CA MET A 203 8.63 32.79 9.12
C MET A 203 8.48 31.43 9.81
N PRO A 204 8.50 31.33 11.15
CA PRO A 204 8.11 30.10 11.82
C PRO A 204 6.69 29.64 11.44
N THR A 205 5.75 30.57 11.27
CA THR A 205 4.40 30.24 10.78
C THR A 205 4.45 29.63 9.38
N VAL A 206 5.23 30.23 8.47
CA VAL A 206 5.43 29.72 7.10
C VAL A 206 6.05 28.31 7.11
N PHE A 207 7.05 28.06 7.95
CA PHE A 207 7.66 26.73 8.06
C PHE A 207 6.70 25.68 8.62
N VAL A 208 5.96 26.00 9.68
CA VAL A 208 4.95 25.09 10.26
C VAL A 208 3.82 24.81 9.25
N ALA A 209 3.33 25.83 8.55
CA ALA A 209 2.34 25.66 7.48
C ALA A 209 2.89 24.80 6.33
N GLY A 210 4.15 24.99 5.93
CA GLY A 210 4.81 24.16 4.93
C GLY A 210 4.93 22.69 5.37
N GLY A 211 5.31 22.45 6.63
CA GLY A 211 5.31 21.11 7.22
C GLY A 211 3.93 20.47 7.20
N PHE A 212 2.89 21.19 7.62
CA PHE A 212 1.52 20.69 7.53
C PHE A 212 1.01 20.53 6.10
N ALA A 213 1.49 21.29 5.12
CA ALA A 213 1.15 21.05 3.72
C ALA A 213 1.66 19.66 3.28
N LEU A 214 2.87 19.26 3.68
CA LEU A 214 3.41 17.94 3.40
C LEU A 214 2.62 16.84 4.13
N VAL A 215 2.32 17.04 5.42
CA VAL A 215 1.54 16.07 6.21
C VAL A 215 0.11 15.93 5.67
N ALA A 216 -0.55 17.03 5.31
CA ALA A 216 -1.89 17.02 4.70
C ALA A 216 -1.88 16.31 3.34
N TRP A 217 -0.82 16.48 2.54
CA TRP A 217 -0.66 15.79 1.27
C TRP A 217 -0.46 14.28 1.47
N ALA A 218 0.38 13.89 2.44
CA ALA A 218 0.64 12.49 2.74
C ALA A 218 -0.60 11.78 3.32
N THR A 219 -1.24 12.36 4.33
CA THR A 219 -2.48 11.82 4.94
C THR A 219 -3.68 11.86 4.00
N GLY A 220 -3.70 12.77 3.03
CA GLY A 220 -4.75 12.90 2.01
C GLY A 220 -4.56 11.99 0.80
N ASN A 221 -3.50 11.20 0.73
CA ASN A 221 -3.20 10.28 -0.38
C ASN A 221 -3.13 8.84 0.14
N MET A 222 -4.02 7.96 -0.29
CA MET A 222 -4.09 6.57 0.22
C MET A 222 -2.77 5.81 0.06
N ASN A 223 -2.06 6.00 -1.06
CA ASN A 223 -0.80 5.30 -1.31
C ASN A 223 0.31 5.75 -0.34
N PHE A 224 0.43 7.06 -0.12
CA PHE A 224 1.44 7.60 0.80
C PHE A 224 1.06 7.41 2.27
N ALA A 225 -0.23 7.51 2.60
CA ALA A 225 -0.73 7.22 3.93
C ALA A 225 -0.43 5.77 4.33
N SER A 226 -0.66 4.83 3.40
CA SER A 226 -0.31 3.41 3.57
C SER A 226 1.21 3.21 3.67
N TYR A 227 1.99 3.86 2.80
CA TYR A 227 3.46 3.76 2.80
C TYR A 227 4.10 4.27 4.09
N LEU A 228 3.60 5.39 4.64
CA LEU A 228 4.13 6.01 5.86
C LEU A 228 3.49 5.46 7.14
N HIS A 229 2.53 4.52 7.02
CA HIS A 229 1.73 3.99 8.11
C HIS A 229 1.05 5.09 8.95
N ILE A 230 0.49 6.10 8.27
CA ILE A 230 -0.27 7.19 8.88
C ILE A 230 -1.76 7.06 8.51
N PRO A 231 -2.70 7.42 9.41
CA PRO A 231 -4.13 7.31 9.12
C PRO A 231 -4.53 8.13 7.89
N TYR A 232 -5.20 7.50 6.92
CA TYR A 232 -5.75 8.20 5.77
C TYR A 232 -6.93 9.08 6.19
N LEU A 233 -6.88 10.36 5.81
CA LEU A 233 -7.92 11.35 6.10
C LEU A 233 -8.50 11.87 4.78
N ARG A 234 -9.72 11.41 4.45
CA ARG A 234 -10.42 11.72 3.18
C ARG A 234 -10.44 13.21 2.81
N HIS A 235 -10.57 14.09 3.81
CA HIS A 235 -10.69 15.54 3.59
C HIS A 235 -9.37 16.30 3.73
N ALA A 236 -8.28 15.64 4.15
CA ALA A 236 -7.01 16.32 4.46
C ALA A 236 -6.32 16.92 3.23
N GLY A 237 -6.52 16.37 2.03
CA GLY A 237 -5.88 16.87 0.81
C GLY A 237 -6.16 18.36 0.54
N GLU A 238 -7.35 18.87 0.87
CA GLU A 238 -7.66 20.30 0.66
C GLU A 238 -6.93 21.23 1.63
N LEU A 239 -6.47 20.73 2.78
CA LEU A 239 -5.67 21.53 3.72
C LEU A 239 -4.32 21.93 3.12
N VAL A 240 -3.80 21.18 2.13
CA VAL A 240 -2.61 21.59 1.35
C VAL A 240 -2.83 22.96 0.71
N ILE A 241 -4.02 23.24 0.18
CA ILE A 241 -4.35 24.53 -0.47
C ILE A 241 -4.35 25.66 0.55
N VAL A 242 -4.87 25.42 1.76
CA VAL A 242 -4.89 26.39 2.86
C VAL A 242 -3.48 26.67 3.36
N CYS A 243 -2.69 25.62 3.62
CA CYS A 243 -1.31 25.74 4.07
C CYS A 243 -0.44 26.48 3.05
N THR A 244 -0.55 26.16 1.76
CA THR A 244 0.21 26.85 0.70
C THR A 244 -0.24 28.29 0.50
N ALA A 245 -1.52 28.62 0.72
CA ALA A 245 -1.98 30.00 0.78
C ALA A 245 -1.37 30.77 1.96
N ILE A 246 -1.27 30.15 3.14
CA ILE A 246 -0.59 30.72 4.31
C ILE A 246 0.89 30.98 4.01
N VAL A 247 1.58 30.02 3.38
CA VAL A 247 2.98 30.17 2.94
C VAL A 247 3.11 31.35 1.97
N GLY A 248 2.28 31.42 0.93
CA GLY A 248 2.33 32.49 -0.06
C GLY A 248 2.07 33.87 0.54
N ALA A 249 0.98 34.02 1.32
CA ALA A 249 0.66 35.26 2.00
C ALA A 249 1.74 35.67 3.03
N GLY A 250 2.31 34.69 3.74
CA GLY A 250 3.36 34.92 4.72
C GLY A 250 4.67 35.39 4.10
N LEU A 251 5.09 34.79 3.00
CA LEU A 251 6.26 35.24 2.23
C LEU A 251 6.04 36.64 1.64
N GLY A 252 4.83 36.92 1.13
CA GLY A 252 4.48 38.24 0.63
C GLY A 252 4.43 39.31 1.71
N PHE A 253 3.97 38.96 2.91
CA PHE A 253 4.00 39.86 4.07
C PHE A 253 5.42 40.09 4.58
N LEU A 254 6.23 39.03 4.66
CA LEU A 254 7.62 39.08 5.08
C LEU A 254 8.43 40.09 4.26
N TRP A 255 8.15 40.22 2.96
CA TRP A 255 8.78 41.23 2.10
C TRP A 255 8.72 42.66 2.67
N PHE A 256 7.66 43.00 3.42
CA PHE A 256 7.47 44.31 4.05
C PHE A 256 7.76 44.30 5.56
N ASN A 257 7.92 43.12 6.17
CA ASN A 257 8.09 42.94 7.61
C ASN A 257 9.51 42.50 8.01
N THR A 258 10.40 42.22 7.05
CA THR A 258 11.84 42.04 7.31
C THR A 258 12.44 43.29 7.93
N TYR A 259 13.45 43.09 8.78
CA TYR A 259 14.13 44.20 9.45
C TYR A 259 14.84 45.12 8.44
N PRO A 260 14.65 46.46 8.54
CA PRO A 260 13.68 47.17 9.39
C PRO A 260 12.25 47.13 8.81
N ALA A 261 11.27 46.76 9.62
CA ALA A 261 9.89 46.54 9.17
C ALA A 261 9.17 47.82 8.70
N GLN A 262 8.45 47.71 7.58
CA GLN A 262 7.55 48.74 7.04
C GLN A 262 6.12 48.61 7.58
N VAL A 263 5.75 47.43 8.09
CA VAL A 263 4.46 47.16 8.72
C VAL A 263 4.57 46.00 9.72
N PHE A 264 3.86 46.10 10.84
CA PHE A 264 3.75 45.04 11.84
C PHE A 264 2.49 44.21 11.63
N MET A 265 2.59 42.90 11.93
CA MET A 265 1.49 41.96 11.75
C MET A 265 0.29 42.34 12.64
N GLY A 266 0.55 42.62 13.92
CA GLY A 266 -0.48 43.00 14.88
C GLY A 266 -1.35 41.82 15.30
N ASP A 267 -2.28 42.08 16.22
CA ASP A 267 -3.17 41.06 16.78
C ASP A 267 -4.09 40.48 15.68
N VAL A 268 -4.40 41.24 14.63
CA VAL A 268 -5.15 40.75 13.44
C VAL A 268 -4.50 39.51 12.86
N GLY A 269 -3.19 39.56 12.60
CA GLY A 269 -2.49 38.51 11.89
C GLY A 269 -2.04 37.39 12.81
N SER A 270 -1.46 37.74 13.96
CA SER A 270 -0.80 36.77 14.83
C SER A 270 -1.79 35.81 15.50
N LEU A 271 -2.93 36.31 15.99
CA LEU A 271 -3.99 35.44 16.50
C LEU A 271 -4.55 34.55 15.40
N ALA A 272 -4.89 35.12 14.25
CA ALA A 272 -5.53 34.40 13.17
C ALA A 272 -4.64 33.28 12.62
N LEU A 273 -3.36 33.55 12.39
CA LEU A 273 -2.40 32.54 11.94
C LEU A 273 -2.16 31.46 13.01
N GLY A 274 -2.00 31.83 14.28
CA GLY A 274 -1.86 30.85 15.36
C GLY A 274 -3.11 29.97 15.53
N GLY A 275 -4.30 30.57 15.44
CA GLY A 275 -5.57 29.85 15.44
C GLY A 275 -5.69 28.89 14.26
N ALA A 276 -5.32 29.34 13.05
CA ALA A 276 -5.32 28.55 11.83
C ALA A 276 -4.37 27.34 11.93
N LEU A 277 -3.14 27.52 12.40
CA LEU A 277 -2.21 26.42 12.64
C LEU A 277 -2.74 25.43 13.69
N GLY A 278 -3.36 25.94 14.76
CA GLY A 278 -3.98 25.11 15.80
C GLY A 278 -5.12 24.23 15.25
N ILE A 279 -6.06 24.81 14.49
CA ILE A 279 -7.16 24.02 13.91
C ILE A 279 -6.68 23.08 12.80
N ILE A 280 -5.68 23.45 12.00
CA ILE A 280 -5.07 22.53 11.02
C ILE A 280 -4.46 21.32 11.73
N ALA A 281 -3.75 21.52 12.84
CA ALA A 281 -3.19 20.42 13.62
C ALA A 281 -4.27 19.49 14.17
N VAL A 282 -5.37 20.04 14.69
CA VAL A 282 -6.53 19.25 15.16
C VAL A 282 -7.18 18.45 14.03
N LEU A 283 -7.37 19.06 12.85
CA LEU A 283 -7.98 18.39 11.69
C LEU A 283 -7.10 17.29 11.09
N LEU A 284 -5.76 17.44 11.19
CA LEU A 284 -4.79 16.44 10.77
C LEU A 284 -4.51 15.38 11.85
N ARG A 285 -4.99 15.58 13.10
CA ARG A 285 -4.66 14.76 14.28
C ARG A 285 -3.16 14.77 14.60
N GLN A 286 -2.58 15.96 14.51
CA GLN A 286 -1.14 16.22 14.61
C GLN A 286 -0.85 17.29 15.67
N GLU A 287 -1.57 17.24 16.79
CA GLU A 287 -1.47 18.21 17.89
C GLU A 287 -0.09 18.19 18.54
N PHE A 288 0.50 17.01 18.77
CA PHE A 288 1.85 16.90 19.30
C PHE A 288 2.91 17.33 18.29
N LEU A 289 2.69 17.04 17.01
CA LEU A 289 3.57 17.50 15.94
C LEU A 289 3.60 19.03 15.89
N LEU A 290 2.46 19.71 16.12
CA LEU A 290 2.43 21.17 16.26
C LEU A 290 3.32 21.67 17.42
N VAL A 291 3.34 20.98 18.55
CA VAL A 291 4.19 21.36 19.70
C VAL A 291 5.67 21.28 19.33
N ILE A 292 6.06 20.27 18.54
CA ILE A 292 7.44 20.09 18.06
C ILE A 292 7.77 21.14 16.99
N MET A 293 7.03 21.14 15.87
CA MET A 293 7.27 22.03 14.74
C MET A 293 7.15 23.51 15.12
N GLY A 294 6.18 23.83 15.99
CA GLY A 294 5.94 25.16 16.55
C GLY A 294 6.75 25.45 17.83
N GLY A 295 7.80 24.69 18.12
CA GLY A 295 8.54 24.77 19.38
C GLY A 295 9.08 26.16 19.71
N VAL A 296 9.36 27.00 18.71
CA VAL A 296 9.71 28.42 18.93
C VAL A 296 8.56 29.17 19.62
N PHE A 297 7.32 29.01 19.15
CA PHE A 297 6.13 29.61 19.77
C PHE A 297 5.91 29.08 21.19
N VAL A 298 6.17 27.79 21.40
CA VAL A 298 6.05 27.13 22.70
C VAL A 298 7.07 27.70 23.69
N VAL A 299 8.35 27.81 23.30
CA VAL A 299 9.41 28.36 24.15
C VAL A 299 9.14 29.82 24.50
N GLU A 300 8.70 30.63 23.53
CA GLU A 300 8.29 32.02 23.78
C GLU A 300 7.18 32.09 24.82
N THR A 301 6.14 31.28 24.68
CA THR A 301 5.01 31.22 25.62
C THR A 301 5.43 30.74 27.00
N LEU A 302 6.19 29.65 27.07
CA LEU A 302 6.69 29.09 28.33
C LEU A 302 7.59 30.09 29.06
N SER A 303 8.40 30.87 28.33
CA SER A 303 9.23 31.90 28.95
C SER A 303 8.41 32.94 29.71
N VAL A 304 7.26 33.35 29.15
CA VAL A 304 6.32 34.29 29.80
C VAL A 304 5.65 33.63 31.01
N ILE A 305 5.17 32.39 30.87
CA ILE A 305 4.52 31.65 31.97
C ILE A 305 5.50 31.50 33.15
N LEU A 306 6.73 31.05 32.89
CA LEU A 306 7.75 30.86 33.91
C LEU A 306 8.16 32.18 34.56
N GLN A 307 8.32 33.25 33.78
CA GLN A 307 8.66 34.58 34.28
C GLN A 307 7.57 35.12 35.22
N VAL A 308 6.31 35.09 34.79
CA VAL A 308 5.16 35.57 35.59
C VAL A 308 4.96 34.71 36.83
N GLY A 309 5.08 33.38 36.70
CA GLY A 309 4.98 32.44 37.81
C GLY A 309 6.06 32.68 38.86
N SER A 310 7.32 32.82 38.46
CA SER A 310 8.43 33.13 39.37
C SER A 310 8.26 34.47 40.06
N PHE A 311 7.81 35.50 39.35
CA PHE A 311 7.60 36.81 39.96
C PHE A 311 6.45 36.80 40.97
N LYS A 312 5.35 36.09 40.68
CA LYS A 312 4.22 35.95 41.61
C LYS A 312 4.53 35.09 42.83
N LEU A 313 5.32 34.03 42.68
CA LEU A 313 5.61 33.07 43.76
C LEU A 313 6.86 33.43 44.57
N ARG A 314 7.90 33.97 43.93
CA ARG A 314 9.23 34.21 44.53
C ARG A 314 9.67 35.68 44.48
N GLY A 315 8.95 36.56 43.77
CA GLY A 315 9.35 37.95 43.58
C GLY A 315 10.60 38.14 42.70
N GLN A 316 11.13 37.06 42.11
CA GLN A 316 12.39 37.07 41.35
C GLN A 316 12.14 36.81 39.86
N ARG A 317 12.89 37.51 39.00
CA ARG A 317 12.89 37.33 37.55
C ARG A 317 13.84 36.20 37.14
N ILE A 318 13.41 35.32 36.22
CA ILE A 318 14.25 34.24 35.66
C ILE A 318 15.02 34.77 34.43
N PHE A 319 14.30 35.45 33.54
CA PHE A 319 14.83 36.10 32.35
C PHE A 319 14.93 37.61 32.59
N ARG A 320 15.91 38.25 31.94
CA ARG A 320 16.03 39.73 31.90
C ARG A 320 14.70 40.41 31.49
N MET A 321 14.04 39.85 30.48
CA MET A 321 12.70 40.21 30.03
C MET A 321 12.07 38.96 29.38
N ALA A 322 10.75 38.83 29.49
CA ALA A 322 9.98 37.83 28.73
C ALA A 322 9.04 38.60 27.78
N PRO A 323 8.78 38.12 26.55
CA PRO A 323 9.19 36.83 25.99
C PRO A 323 10.71 36.69 25.71
N ILE A 324 11.18 35.48 25.36
CA ILE A 324 12.62 35.14 25.40
C ILE A 324 13.45 35.88 24.35
N HIS A 325 12.88 36.31 23.23
CA HIS A 325 13.62 37.12 22.27
C HIS A 325 14.13 38.44 22.87
N HIS A 326 13.34 39.13 23.70
CA HIS A 326 13.77 40.34 24.39
C HIS A 326 14.88 40.08 25.41
N HIS A 327 14.95 38.87 25.99
CA HIS A 327 16.06 38.48 26.83
C HIS A 327 17.40 38.51 26.08
N TYR A 328 17.40 38.08 24.81
CA TYR A 328 18.60 38.10 23.97
C TYR A 328 18.95 39.52 23.49
N GLU A 329 17.97 40.36 23.17
CA GLU A 329 18.20 41.77 22.87
C GLU A 329 18.87 42.50 24.05
N LEU A 330 18.35 42.31 25.26
CA LEU A 330 18.94 42.88 26.49
C LEU A 330 20.30 42.25 26.85
N LYS A 331 20.67 41.12 26.26
CA LYS A 331 22.03 40.55 26.32
C LYS A 331 22.99 41.16 25.28
N GLY A 332 22.51 42.10 24.46
CA GLY A 332 23.30 42.79 23.44
C GLY A 332 23.32 42.10 22.08
N TRP A 333 22.39 41.17 21.80
CA TRP A 333 22.31 40.56 20.47
C TRP A 333 21.58 41.50 19.49
N PRO A 334 22.12 41.73 18.28
CA PRO A 334 21.38 42.46 17.24
C PRO A 334 20.09 41.74 16.86
N GLU A 335 19.01 42.50 16.65
CA GLU A 335 17.69 41.96 16.31
C GLU A 335 17.72 41.00 15.10
N PRO A 336 18.34 41.33 13.94
CA PRO A 336 18.47 40.40 12.81
C PRO A 336 19.14 39.07 13.17
N ARG A 337 20.09 39.08 14.11
CA ARG A 337 20.78 37.88 14.57
C ARG A 337 19.85 36.98 15.39
N VAL A 338 18.99 37.56 16.23
CA VAL A 338 17.98 36.81 16.99
C VAL A 338 16.99 36.17 16.01
N ILE A 339 16.47 36.96 15.07
CA ILE A 339 15.47 36.53 14.08
C ILE A 339 15.96 35.34 13.26
N VAL A 340 17.13 35.47 12.59
CA VAL A 340 17.66 34.40 11.72
C VAL A 340 17.95 33.12 12.51
N ARG A 341 18.42 33.22 13.76
CA ARG A 341 18.65 32.04 14.61
C ARG A 341 17.34 31.32 14.94
N PHE A 342 16.30 32.07 15.25
CA PHE A 342 14.97 31.49 15.52
C PHE A 342 14.38 30.86 14.26
N TRP A 343 14.65 31.42 13.07
CA TRP A 343 14.27 30.79 11.80
C TRP A 343 14.99 29.46 11.57
N ILE A 344 16.31 29.40 11.80
CA ILE A 344 17.08 28.16 11.68
C ILE A 344 16.53 27.10 12.65
N ILE A 345 16.30 27.47 13.91
CA ILE A 345 15.73 26.57 14.93
C ILE A 345 14.34 26.10 14.49
N SER A 346 13.49 27.00 13.99
CA SER A 346 12.14 26.65 13.53
C SER A 346 12.18 25.68 12.34
N LEU A 347 13.08 25.88 11.38
CA LEU A 347 13.25 24.96 10.25
C LEU A 347 13.72 23.58 10.73
N MET A 348 14.70 23.54 11.62
CA MET A 348 15.19 22.29 12.21
C MET A 348 14.08 21.54 12.96
N LEU A 349 13.26 22.25 13.75
CA LEU A 349 12.15 21.66 14.47
C LEU A 349 11.07 21.11 13.55
N VAL A 350 10.79 21.77 12.42
CA VAL A 350 9.89 21.25 11.38
C VAL A 350 10.45 19.97 10.77
N LEU A 351 11.73 19.94 10.40
CA LEU A 351 12.37 18.74 9.86
C LEU A 351 12.37 17.57 10.85
N ILE A 352 12.66 17.83 12.12
CA ILE A 352 12.58 16.82 13.19
C ILE A 352 11.14 16.32 13.36
N GLY A 353 10.17 17.24 13.32
CA GLY A 353 8.76 16.88 13.35
C GLY A 353 8.38 15.94 12.20
N LEU A 354 8.76 16.29 10.97
CA LEU A 354 8.47 15.48 9.78
C LEU A 354 9.17 14.12 9.81
N ALA A 355 10.42 14.06 10.26
CA ALA A 355 11.15 12.79 10.41
C ALA A 355 10.46 11.85 11.41
N ASN A 356 9.87 12.39 12.48
CA ASN A 356 9.10 11.62 13.46
C ASN A 356 7.67 11.32 13.01
N ALA A 357 7.19 11.95 11.93
CA ALA A 357 5.90 11.65 11.33
C ALA A 357 5.97 10.40 10.44
N GLU A 358 7.17 10.00 9.99
CA GLU A 358 7.40 8.72 9.31
C GLU A 358 7.37 7.59 10.34
N GLY A 359 6.42 6.68 10.17
CA GLY A 359 6.26 5.55 11.06
C GLY A 359 7.51 4.67 11.06
N THR A 360 8.21 4.59 12.20
CA THR A 360 9.10 3.46 12.50
C THR A 360 8.35 2.16 12.16
N LEU A 361 9.02 1.26 11.42
CA LEU A 361 8.54 -0.08 11.07
C LEU A 361 7.97 -0.75 12.31
N ILE A 362 6.67 -0.99 12.32
CA ILE A 362 6.01 -1.86 13.31
C ILE A 362 5.56 -3.07 12.52
N MET A 363 5.91 -4.26 13.02
CA MET A 363 5.23 -5.51 12.67
C MET A 363 3.71 -5.30 12.72
N ALA A 364 2.92 -6.00 11.91
CA ALA A 364 1.47 -5.80 11.94
C ALA A 364 0.95 -6.17 13.33
N ASP A 365 0.41 -5.19 14.08
CA ASP A 365 -0.15 -5.45 15.40
C ASP A 365 -1.58 -5.96 15.27
N TYR A 366 -1.78 -7.19 15.73
CA TYR A 366 -3.08 -7.87 15.75
C TYR A 366 -3.69 -7.89 17.16
N GLN A 367 -3.02 -7.33 18.17
CA GLN A 367 -3.49 -7.33 19.56
C GLN A 367 -4.87 -6.65 19.68
N GLY A 368 -5.77 -7.32 20.41
CA GLY A 368 -7.14 -6.84 20.64
C GLY A 368 -8.08 -6.92 19.43
N LYS A 369 -7.65 -7.44 18.27
CA LYS A 369 -8.49 -7.62 17.09
C LYS A 369 -9.39 -8.86 17.21
N ASN A 370 -10.65 -8.73 16.81
CA ASN A 370 -11.52 -9.86 16.54
C ASN A 370 -11.19 -10.46 15.17
N VAL A 371 -10.39 -11.53 15.18
CA VAL A 371 -9.96 -12.22 13.96
C VAL A 371 -10.87 -13.40 13.66
N VAL A 372 -11.35 -13.50 12.43
CA VAL A 372 -12.12 -14.63 11.93
C VAL A 372 -11.39 -15.30 10.78
N ILE A 373 -11.13 -16.60 10.89
CA ILE A 373 -10.48 -17.42 9.85
C ILE A 373 -11.56 -18.25 9.16
N ILE A 374 -11.66 -18.13 7.83
CA ILE A 374 -12.59 -18.90 7.00
C ILE A 374 -11.82 -19.98 6.26
N GLY A 375 -12.17 -21.23 6.51
CA GLY A 375 -11.54 -22.41 5.92
C GLY A 375 -10.39 -22.91 6.78
N LEU A 376 -10.45 -24.19 7.13
CA LEU A 376 -9.42 -24.85 7.94
C LEU A 376 -8.34 -25.48 7.03
N GLY A 377 -8.11 -26.79 7.14
CA GLY A 377 -6.99 -27.45 6.47
C GLY A 377 -5.63 -27.03 7.06
N LEU A 378 -4.55 -27.44 6.40
CA LEU A 378 -3.19 -27.14 6.87
C LEU A 378 -2.91 -25.63 6.85
N THR A 379 -3.34 -24.93 5.80
CA THR A 379 -3.20 -23.46 5.70
C THR A 379 -4.01 -22.74 6.77
N GLY A 380 -5.28 -23.10 6.98
CA GLY A 380 -6.09 -22.48 8.04
C GLY A 380 -5.52 -22.71 9.44
N LEU A 381 -4.99 -23.92 9.72
CA LEU A 381 -4.27 -24.20 10.97
C LEU A 381 -3.02 -23.32 11.11
N SER A 382 -2.25 -23.10 10.03
CA SER A 382 -1.10 -22.18 10.09
C SER A 382 -1.50 -20.74 10.43
N CYS A 383 -2.67 -20.28 9.97
CA CYS A 383 -3.22 -18.98 10.37
C CYS A 383 -3.61 -18.97 11.85
N VAL A 384 -4.25 -20.04 12.35
CA VAL A 384 -4.59 -20.17 13.78
C VAL A 384 -3.33 -20.08 14.63
N ASP A 385 -2.32 -20.88 14.32
CA ASP A 385 -1.05 -20.93 15.06
C ASP A 385 -0.32 -19.57 15.00
N PHE A 386 -0.36 -18.90 13.84
CA PHE A 386 0.21 -17.57 13.65
C PHE A 386 -0.34 -16.53 14.62
N PHE A 387 -1.67 -16.48 14.81
CA PHE A 387 -2.31 -15.55 15.74
C PHE A 387 -2.13 -15.97 17.20
N LEU A 388 -2.24 -17.27 17.51
CA LEU A 388 -2.04 -17.77 18.86
C LEU A 388 -0.62 -17.48 19.37
N ALA A 389 0.40 -17.67 18.53
CA ALA A 389 1.78 -17.33 18.84
C ALA A 389 1.99 -15.83 19.14
N ARG A 390 1.10 -14.98 18.62
CA ARG A 390 1.07 -13.53 18.83
C ARG A 390 0.09 -13.10 19.92
N GLY A 391 -0.45 -14.03 20.70
CA GLY A 391 -1.36 -13.74 21.82
C GLY A 391 -2.77 -13.31 21.39
N VAL A 392 -3.19 -13.62 20.16
CA VAL A 392 -4.53 -13.33 19.63
C VAL A 392 -5.27 -14.64 19.47
N THR A 393 -6.47 -14.75 20.03
CA THR A 393 -7.32 -15.95 19.86
C THR A 393 -8.31 -15.70 18.73
N PRO A 394 -8.10 -16.28 17.53
CA PRO A 394 -9.05 -16.14 16.44
C PRO A 394 -10.29 -17.01 16.67
N ARG A 395 -11.33 -16.78 15.87
CA ARG A 395 -12.44 -17.71 15.68
C ARG A 395 -12.36 -18.35 14.30
N VAL A 396 -12.79 -19.60 14.16
CA VAL A 396 -12.70 -20.35 12.89
C VAL A 396 -14.09 -20.67 12.37
N MET A 397 -14.30 -20.54 11.06
CA MET A 397 -15.48 -21.08 10.41
C MET A 397 -15.17 -21.84 9.12
N ASP A 398 -15.94 -22.88 8.81
CA ASP A 398 -15.81 -23.66 7.58
C ASP A 398 -17.18 -24.12 7.08
N THR A 399 -17.43 -24.03 5.78
CA THR A 399 -18.71 -24.45 5.19
C THR A 399 -18.91 -25.96 5.20
N ARG A 400 -17.84 -26.75 5.38
CA ARG A 400 -17.93 -28.21 5.54
C ARG A 400 -18.28 -28.55 6.98
N MET A 401 -19.09 -29.59 7.18
CA MET A 401 -19.45 -30.07 8.52
C MET A 401 -18.24 -30.56 9.34
N THR A 402 -17.34 -31.29 8.69
CA THR A 402 -16.11 -31.85 9.28
C THR A 402 -14.91 -31.50 8.41
N PRO A 403 -14.40 -30.25 8.47
CA PRO A 403 -13.30 -29.83 7.62
C PRO A 403 -11.98 -30.54 8.00
N PRO A 404 -11.05 -30.72 7.05
CA PRO A 404 -9.74 -31.30 7.34
C PRO A 404 -9.00 -30.51 8.43
N GLY A 405 -8.42 -31.22 9.40
CA GLY A 405 -7.67 -30.63 10.51
C GLY A 405 -8.52 -30.19 11.71
N LEU A 406 -9.85 -30.43 11.69
CA LEU A 406 -10.73 -30.08 12.81
C LEU A 406 -10.29 -30.73 14.13
N ASP A 407 -9.81 -31.97 14.06
CA ASP A 407 -9.24 -32.76 15.15
C ASP A 407 -7.97 -32.14 15.76
N LYS A 408 -7.27 -31.29 15.01
CA LYS A 408 -6.04 -30.61 15.44
C LYS A 408 -6.28 -29.19 15.96
N LEU A 409 -7.49 -28.65 15.77
CA LEU A 409 -7.82 -27.30 16.21
C LEU A 409 -7.94 -27.27 17.75
N PRO A 410 -7.18 -26.42 18.47
CA PRO A 410 -7.23 -26.37 19.93
C PRO A 410 -8.64 -26.09 20.46
N GLU A 411 -9.02 -26.72 21.56
CA GLU A 411 -10.36 -26.59 22.16
C GLU A 411 -10.70 -25.14 22.56
N ALA A 412 -9.67 -24.35 22.89
CA ALA A 412 -9.81 -22.94 23.23
C ALA A 412 -10.19 -22.04 22.04
N VAL A 413 -10.05 -22.52 20.80
CA VAL A 413 -10.39 -21.76 19.59
C VAL A 413 -11.84 -22.06 19.21
N GLU A 414 -12.71 -21.05 19.35
CA GLU A 414 -14.12 -21.18 18.96
C GLU A 414 -14.23 -21.50 17.47
N ARG A 415 -15.15 -22.43 17.13
CA ARG A 415 -15.39 -22.86 15.75
C ARG A 415 -16.86 -22.92 15.38
N HIS A 416 -17.17 -22.67 14.11
CA HIS A 416 -18.49 -22.83 13.51
C HIS A 416 -18.37 -23.63 12.19
N THR A 417 -19.09 -24.74 12.04
CA THR A 417 -18.98 -25.61 10.85
C THR A 417 -20.33 -25.81 10.15
N GLY A 418 -20.29 -26.17 8.86
CA GLY A 418 -21.47 -26.46 8.04
C GLY A 418 -22.11 -25.25 7.37
N SER A 419 -21.67 -24.03 7.69
CA SER A 419 -22.10 -22.77 7.06
C SER A 419 -21.13 -21.65 7.43
N LEU A 420 -21.26 -20.48 6.81
CA LEU A 420 -20.64 -19.26 7.34
C LEU A 420 -21.56 -18.65 8.41
N ASN A 421 -20.96 -18.01 9.41
CA ASN A 421 -21.70 -17.31 10.46
C ASN A 421 -21.58 -15.79 10.24
N ASP A 422 -22.66 -15.18 9.75
CA ASP A 422 -22.66 -13.76 9.41
C ASP A 422 -22.51 -12.85 10.65
N GLU A 423 -22.97 -13.27 11.83
CA GLU A 423 -22.77 -12.50 13.07
C GLU A 423 -21.28 -12.41 13.42
N TRP A 424 -20.54 -13.50 13.22
CA TRP A 424 -19.10 -13.52 13.44
C TRP A 424 -18.35 -12.68 12.40
N LEU A 425 -18.75 -12.78 11.13
CA LEU A 425 -18.14 -12.01 10.05
C LEU A 425 -18.35 -10.50 10.23
N MET A 426 -19.57 -10.07 10.56
CA MET A 426 -19.89 -8.65 10.71
C MET A 426 -19.34 -8.03 12.00
N ALA A 427 -18.96 -8.86 12.98
CA ALA A 427 -18.27 -8.43 14.20
C ALA A 427 -16.74 -8.51 14.11
N ALA A 428 -16.18 -8.98 12.98
CA ALA A 428 -14.75 -9.13 12.81
C ALA A 428 -14.08 -7.78 12.53
N ASP A 429 -12.88 -7.60 13.10
CA ASP A 429 -11.97 -6.53 12.68
C ASP A 429 -11.11 -6.96 11.49
N LEU A 430 -10.86 -8.27 11.37
CA LEU A 430 -10.06 -8.89 10.33
C LEU A 430 -10.63 -10.25 9.96
N ILE A 431 -10.86 -10.47 8.67
CA ILE A 431 -11.24 -11.77 8.12
C ILE A 431 -10.06 -12.34 7.34
N VAL A 432 -9.68 -13.57 7.65
CA VAL A 432 -8.65 -14.33 6.93
C VAL A 432 -9.32 -15.40 6.09
N ALA A 433 -9.46 -15.13 4.80
CA ALA A 433 -10.16 -16.00 3.86
C ALA A 433 -9.21 -17.02 3.21
N SER A 434 -9.53 -18.32 3.35
CA SER A 434 -8.86 -19.38 2.61
C SER A 434 -9.04 -19.21 1.09
N PRO A 435 -8.05 -19.52 0.24
CA PRO A 435 -8.22 -19.45 -1.21
C PRO A 435 -9.35 -20.35 -1.75
N GLY A 436 -9.80 -21.35 -0.97
CA GLY A 436 -10.91 -22.24 -1.32
C GLY A 436 -12.30 -21.62 -1.23
N ILE A 437 -12.47 -20.46 -0.57
CA ILE A 437 -13.76 -19.73 -0.54
C ILE A 437 -13.74 -18.66 -1.63
N ALA A 438 -14.86 -18.49 -2.35
CA ALA A 438 -14.99 -17.41 -3.32
C ALA A 438 -15.16 -16.07 -2.59
N LEU A 439 -14.36 -15.06 -2.93
CA LEU A 439 -14.54 -13.70 -2.39
C LEU A 439 -15.90 -13.11 -2.74
N ALA A 440 -16.47 -13.51 -3.88
CA ALA A 440 -17.82 -13.13 -4.30
C ALA A 440 -18.95 -13.83 -3.50
N HIS A 441 -18.62 -14.66 -2.50
CA HIS A 441 -19.62 -15.25 -1.61
C HIS A 441 -20.44 -14.14 -0.93
N PRO A 442 -21.78 -14.21 -0.90
CA PRO A 442 -22.61 -13.12 -0.38
C PRO A 442 -22.20 -12.59 1.00
N SER A 443 -21.90 -13.47 1.95
CA SER A 443 -21.42 -13.10 3.28
C SER A 443 -20.10 -12.33 3.28
N LEU A 444 -19.14 -12.71 2.41
CA LEU A 444 -17.86 -12.00 2.30
C LEU A 444 -18.01 -10.65 1.59
N SER A 445 -18.88 -10.59 0.57
CA SER A 445 -19.23 -9.32 -0.08
C SER A 445 -19.85 -8.35 0.92
N ALA A 446 -20.77 -8.81 1.77
CA ALA A 446 -21.40 -7.98 2.80
C ALA A 446 -20.37 -7.44 3.82
N ALA A 447 -19.41 -8.27 4.25
CA ALA A 447 -18.34 -7.83 5.13
C ALA A 447 -17.41 -6.80 4.46
N ALA A 448 -17.07 -7.01 3.19
CA ALA A 448 -16.27 -6.06 2.40
C ALA A 448 -17.00 -4.71 2.24
N ASP A 449 -18.30 -4.73 1.93
CA ASP A 449 -19.14 -3.53 1.81
C ASP A 449 -19.26 -2.75 3.12
N ALA A 450 -19.17 -3.45 4.27
CA ALA A 450 -19.10 -2.86 5.60
C ALA A 450 -17.71 -2.29 5.96
N GLY A 451 -16.72 -2.44 5.08
CA GLY A 451 -15.35 -1.96 5.29
C GLY A 451 -14.50 -2.85 6.19
N ILE A 452 -14.90 -4.11 6.41
CA ILE A 452 -14.11 -5.08 7.17
C ILE A 452 -12.95 -5.56 6.30
N GLU A 453 -11.74 -5.59 6.87
CA GLU A 453 -10.54 -6.01 6.17
C GLU A 453 -10.58 -7.52 5.88
N ILE A 454 -10.38 -7.91 4.63
CA ILE A 454 -10.31 -9.32 4.20
C ILE A 454 -8.92 -9.57 3.60
N VAL A 455 -8.20 -10.53 4.17
CA VAL A 455 -6.84 -10.92 3.77
C VAL A 455 -6.73 -12.42 3.63
N GLY A 456 -5.65 -12.89 3.00
CA GLY A 456 -5.28 -14.30 2.93
C GLY A 456 -4.05 -14.63 3.78
N ASP A 457 -3.66 -15.91 3.81
CA ASP A 457 -2.44 -16.38 4.49
C ASP A 457 -1.17 -15.73 3.91
N ILE A 458 -1.13 -15.55 2.59
CA ILE A 458 0.00 -14.92 1.89
C ILE A 458 0.14 -13.44 2.26
N GLU A 459 -0.97 -12.74 2.51
CA GLU A 459 -0.93 -11.35 2.94
C GLU A 459 -0.36 -11.22 4.35
N LEU A 460 -0.78 -12.09 5.28
CA LEU A 460 -0.19 -12.18 6.61
C LEU A 460 1.31 -12.50 6.54
N PHE A 461 1.70 -13.42 5.65
CA PHE A 461 3.10 -13.74 5.40
C PHE A 461 3.91 -12.53 4.91
N CYS A 462 3.39 -11.81 3.91
CA CYS A 462 4.08 -10.66 3.32
C CYS A 462 4.26 -9.50 4.31
N ARG A 463 3.37 -9.36 5.30
CA ARG A 463 3.49 -8.36 6.37
C ARG A 463 4.67 -8.63 7.31
N GLU A 464 5.12 -9.87 7.40
CA GLU A 464 6.06 -10.32 8.44
C GLU A 464 7.42 -10.77 7.88
N ALA A 465 7.47 -11.23 6.63
CA ALA A 465 8.67 -11.76 6.01
C ALA A 465 9.82 -10.73 6.01
N GLN A 466 10.97 -11.12 6.58
CA GLN A 466 12.18 -10.29 6.68
C GLN A 466 13.20 -10.52 5.56
N ALA A 467 12.94 -11.49 4.68
CA ALA A 467 13.82 -11.85 3.57
C ALA A 467 13.16 -11.61 2.20
N PRO A 468 13.94 -11.44 1.12
CA PRO A 468 13.40 -11.26 -0.22
C PRO A 468 12.47 -12.40 -0.65
N ILE A 469 11.42 -12.07 -1.42
CA ILE A 469 10.42 -13.03 -1.91
C ILE A 469 10.51 -13.15 -3.43
N VAL A 470 10.72 -14.36 -3.93
CA VAL A 470 10.45 -14.74 -5.32
C VAL A 470 9.04 -15.29 -5.41
N ALA A 471 8.20 -14.70 -6.27
CA ALA A 471 6.78 -15.02 -6.37
C ALA A 471 6.44 -15.60 -7.76
N ILE A 472 5.88 -16.81 -7.80
CA ILE A 472 5.66 -17.55 -9.04
C ILE A 472 4.19 -17.93 -9.16
N THR A 473 3.54 -17.49 -10.24
CA THR A 473 2.21 -17.96 -10.63
C THR A 473 2.16 -18.36 -12.09
N GLY A 474 1.05 -18.96 -12.49
CA GLY A 474 0.79 -19.44 -13.84
C GLY A 474 -0.36 -20.42 -13.83
N SER A 475 -0.87 -20.76 -15.01
CA SER A 475 -1.82 -21.86 -15.14
C SER A 475 -1.07 -23.18 -14.95
N ASN A 476 0.04 -23.32 -15.67
CA ASN A 476 0.91 -24.49 -15.70
C ASN A 476 2.38 -24.13 -15.39
N GLY A 477 3.19 -25.12 -15.01
CA GLY A 477 4.63 -24.97 -14.75
C GLY A 477 5.02 -24.40 -13.38
N LYS A 478 4.09 -23.76 -12.65
CA LYS A 478 4.35 -23.05 -11.39
C LYS A 478 5.15 -23.86 -10.36
N SER A 479 4.71 -25.07 -10.01
CA SER A 479 5.42 -25.90 -9.02
C SER A 479 6.81 -26.31 -9.48
N THR A 480 6.98 -26.64 -10.76
CA THR A 480 8.29 -27.00 -11.31
C THR A 480 9.26 -25.83 -11.20
N VAL A 481 8.83 -24.62 -11.56
CA VAL A 481 9.65 -23.40 -11.47
C VAL A 481 9.94 -23.03 -10.02
N THR A 482 8.93 -23.09 -9.13
CA THR A 482 9.10 -22.83 -7.69
C THR A 482 10.13 -23.78 -7.07
N THR A 483 10.03 -25.08 -7.35
CA THR A 483 11.01 -26.04 -6.84
C THR A 483 12.39 -25.83 -7.46
N LEU A 484 12.47 -25.57 -8.78
CA LEU A 484 13.75 -25.30 -9.44
C LEU A 484 14.48 -24.10 -8.84
N VAL A 485 13.80 -22.97 -8.63
CA VAL A 485 14.41 -21.78 -8.00
C VAL A 485 14.84 -22.10 -6.56
N GLY A 486 14.06 -22.89 -5.83
CA GLY A 486 14.45 -23.41 -4.52
C GLY A 486 15.74 -24.25 -4.57
N GLU A 487 15.88 -25.16 -5.53
CA GLU A 487 17.10 -25.96 -5.72
C GLU A 487 18.30 -25.11 -6.18
N MET A 488 18.07 -24.06 -6.97
CA MET A 488 19.12 -23.09 -7.34
C MET A 488 19.65 -22.34 -6.11
N ALA A 489 18.76 -21.92 -5.21
CA ALA A 489 19.14 -21.27 -3.96
C ALA A 489 19.92 -22.23 -3.03
N LYS A 490 19.45 -23.48 -2.87
CA LYS A 490 20.17 -24.51 -2.11
C LYS A 490 21.56 -24.80 -2.69
N ALA A 491 21.67 -24.89 -4.02
CA ALA A 491 22.95 -25.10 -4.69
C ALA A 491 23.92 -23.91 -4.50
N ALA A 492 23.41 -22.72 -4.19
CA ALA A 492 24.19 -21.54 -3.84
C ALA A 492 24.55 -21.47 -2.34
N GLY A 493 24.04 -22.38 -1.51
CA GLY A 493 24.22 -22.35 -0.05
C GLY A 493 23.33 -21.34 0.67
N VAL A 494 22.27 -20.84 0.02
CA VAL A 494 21.32 -19.88 0.61
C VAL A 494 20.29 -20.63 1.46
N ASN A 495 20.01 -20.13 2.67
CA ASN A 495 18.92 -20.66 3.48
C ASN A 495 17.56 -20.24 2.88
N VAL A 496 16.85 -21.17 2.28
CA VAL A 496 15.68 -20.90 1.45
C VAL A 496 14.41 -21.56 1.96
N GLY A 497 13.35 -20.77 2.15
CA GLY A 497 11.99 -21.24 2.42
C GLY A 497 11.22 -21.43 1.11
N VAL A 498 10.78 -22.65 0.81
CA VAL A 498 10.05 -22.98 -0.43
C VAL A 498 8.65 -23.49 -0.11
N GLY A 499 7.61 -22.82 -0.61
CA GLY A 499 6.23 -23.27 -0.37
C GLY A 499 5.15 -22.32 -0.88
N GLY A 500 4.12 -22.09 -0.07
CA GLY A 500 2.94 -21.29 -0.43
C GLY A 500 1.77 -22.19 -0.82
N ASN A 501 1.43 -22.23 -2.11
CA ASN A 501 0.38 -23.11 -2.65
C ASN A 501 0.79 -24.59 -2.77
N ILE A 502 2.09 -24.88 -2.64
CA ILE A 502 2.65 -26.24 -2.57
C ILE A 502 3.50 -26.39 -1.32
N GLY A 503 3.78 -27.64 -0.93
CA GLY A 503 4.62 -27.91 0.23
C GLY A 503 3.99 -27.35 1.51
N LEU A 504 4.77 -26.58 2.27
CA LEU A 504 4.30 -25.92 3.48
C LEU A 504 3.53 -24.62 3.14
N PRO A 505 2.43 -24.32 3.86
CA PRO A 505 1.83 -22.99 3.84
C PRO A 505 2.86 -21.91 4.15
N ALA A 506 2.74 -20.72 3.53
CA ALA A 506 3.77 -19.70 3.61
C ALA A 506 4.08 -19.27 5.06
N LEU A 507 3.05 -19.16 5.92
CA LEU A 507 3.23 -18.79 7.33
C LEU A 507 4.12 -19.76 8.12
N MET A 508 4.17 -21.04 7.72
CA MET A 508 5.06 -22.03 8.34
C MET A 508 6.50 -21.92 7.86
N LEU A 509 6.77 -21.11 6.85
CA LEU A 509 8.12 -20.83 6.37
C LEU A 509 8.76 -19.66 7.13
N LEU A 510 7.98 -18.84 7.84
CA LEU A 510 8.50 -17.68 8.56
C LEU A 510 9.56 -18.11 9.58
N ASP A 511 10.80 -17.72 9.28
CA ASP A 511 11.99 -17.98 10.07
C ASP A 511 12.93 -16.78 9.92
N ASP A 512 13.47 -16.31 11.05
CA ASP A 512 14.41 -15.19 11.11
C ASP A 512 15.75 -15.53 10.46
N GLU A 513 16.09 -16.82 10.35
CA GLU A 513 17.31 -17.30 9.67
C GLU A 513 17.14 -17.49 8.16
N CYS A 514 15.93 -17.33 7.62
CA CYS A 514 15.68 -17.48 6.20
C CYS A 514 16.26 -16.29 5.41
N GLU A 515 16.98 -16.58 4.33
CA GLU A 515 17.63 -15.56 3.48
C GLU A 515 16.88 -15.30 2.17
N LEU A 516 16.00 -16.23 1.76
CA LEU A 516 15.18 -16.12 0.55
C LEU A 516 13.90 -16.96 0.66
N TYR A 517 12.77 -16.38 0.29
CA TYR A 517 11.51 -17.10 0.13
C TYR A 517 11.20 -17.33 -1.34
N VAL A 518 10.77 -18.54 -1.68
CA VAL A 518 10.33 -18.90 -3.03
C VAL A 518 8.91 -19.46 -2.95
N LEU A 519 7.94 -18.65 -3.37
CA LEU A 519 6.52 -18.92 -3.19
C LEU A 519 5.83 -19.27 -4.51
N GLU A 520 5.15 -20.42 -4.53
CA GLU A 520 4.10 -20.66 -5.51
C GLU A 520 2.81 -19.97 -5.06
N LEU A 521 2.25 -19.10 -5.89
CA LEU A 521 1.00 -18.39 -5.61
C LEU A 521 -0.09 -18.77 -6.61
N SER A 522 -1.26 -19.14 -6.08
CA SER A 522 -2.46 -19.32 -6.89
C SER A 522 -3.09 -17.98 -7.26
N SER A 523 -3.99 -17.97 -8.25
CA SER A 523 -4.79 -16.78 -8.55
C SER A 523 -5.65 -16.36 -7.36
N PHE A 524 -6.18 -17.32 -6.60
CA PHE A 524 -7.08 -17.05 -5.47
C PHE A 524 -6.36 -16.38 -4.30
N GLN A 525 -5.13 -16.82 -4.00
CA GLN A 525 -4.30 -16.18 -2.97
C GLN A 525 -3.99 -14.73 -3.33
N LEU A 526 -3.64 -14.48 -4.61
CA LEU A 526 -3.32 -13.14 -5.10
C LEU A 526 -4.51 -12.16 -5.02
N GLU A 527 -5.76 -12.63 -5.13
CA GLU A 527 -6.94 -11.76 -4.94
C GLU A 527 -6.98 -11.15 -3.53
N THR A 528 -6.48 -11.88 -2.52
CA THR A 528 -6.46 -11.47 -1.10
C THR A 528 -5.12 -10.93 -0.61
N THR A 529 -4.17 -10.69 -1.52
CA THR A 529 -2.83 -10.17 -1.20
C THR A 529 -2.65 -8.76 -1.77
N SER A 530 -2.12 -7.85 -0.96
CA SER A 530 -1.89 -6.44 -1.30
C SER A 530 -0.50 -5.92 -0.89
N SER A 531 0.20 -6.63 0.01
CA SER A 531 1.50 -6.19 0.54
C SER A 531 2.70 -6.91 -0.06
N LEU A 532 2.48 -7.76 -1.08
CA LEU A 532 3.57 -8.49 -1.76
C LEU A 532 4.52 -7.51 -2.47
N GLN A 533 5.80 -7.57 -2.13
CA GLN A 533 6.86 -6.82 -2.80
C GLN A 533 7.96 -7.79 -3.25
N ALA A 534 7.69 -8.52 -4.33
CA ALA A 534 8.59 -9.56 -4.80
C ALA A 534 9.92 -8.97 -5.33
N VAL A 535 11.06 -9.58 -4.99
CA VAL A 535 12.34 -9.26 -5.64
C VAL A 535 12.32 -9.65 -7.12
N ALA A 536 11.64 -10.76 -7.42
CA ALA A 536 11.32 -11.20 -8.76
C ALA A 536 9.96 -11.92 -8.78
N ALA A 537 9.08 -11.53 -9.70
CA ALA A 537 7.76 -12.14 -9.87
C ALA A 537 7.59 -12.70 -11.29
N THR A 538 6.80 -13.75 -11.47
CA THR A 538 6.44 -14.24 -12.81
C THR A 538 5.01 -14.75 -12.92
N ILE A 539 4.40 -14.52 -14.08
CA ILE A 539 3.29 -15.30 -14.62
C ILE A 539 3.84 -16.12 -15.76
N LEU A 540 3.89 -17.45 -15.59
CA LEU A 540 4.48 -18.33 -16.59
C LEU A 540 3.65 -18.45 -17.88
N ASN A 541 2.33 -18.46 -17.73
CA ASN A 541 1.34 -18.60 -18.80
C ASN A 541 -0.08 -18.39 -18.22
N VAL A 542 -1.01 -17.97 -19.07
CA VAL A 542 -2.44 -17.83 -18.75
C VAL A 542 -3.27 -18.57 -19.80
N THR A 543 -3.81 -19.74 -19.41
CA THR A 543 -4.74 -20.54 -20.21
C THR A 543 -6.04 -20.71 -19.44
N GLU A 544 -7.12 -21.12 -20.11
CA GLU A 544 -8.40 -21.34 -19.46
C GLU A 544 -8.27 -22.40 -18.33
N ASP A 545 -8.60 -21.98 -17.11
CA ASP A 545 -8.73 -22.84 -15.92
C ASP A 545 -9.59 -22.11 -14.88
N HIS A 546 -10.23 -22.85 -13.99
CA HIS A 546 -11.05 -22.31 -12.90
C HIS A 546 -12.21 -21.37 -13.34
N MET A 547 -12.81 -21.60 -14.51
CA MET A 547 -13.93 -20.77 -14.99
C MET A 547 -15.18 -20.83 -14.09
N ASP A 548 -15.31 -21.90 -13.30
CA ASP A 548 -16.31 -22.04 -12.23
C ASP A 548 -16.18 -20.97 -11.13
N ARG A 549 -14.97 -20.45 -10.92
CA ARG A 549 -14.62 -19.42 -9.93
C ARG A 549 -14.56 -18.00 -10.50
N TYR A 550 -14.47 -17.85 -11.82
CA TYR A 550 -14.29 -16.58 -12.52
C TYR A 550 -15.43 -16.35 -13.53
N PRO A 551 -16.60 -15.85 -13.08
CA PRO A 551 -17.78 -15.69 -13.94
C PRO A 551 -17.58 -14.67 -15.08
N PHE A 552 -16.57 -13.80 -14.98
CA PHE A 552 -16.20 -12.86 -16.05
C PHE A 552 -15.11 -13.41 -16.98
N GLY A 553 -14.85 -14.72 -16.91
CA GLY A 553 -14.00 -15.48 -17.83
C GLY A 553 -12.50 -15.20 -17.69
N LEU A 554 -11.77 -15.51 -18.76
CA LEU A 554 -10.30 -15.52 -18.79
C LEU A 554 -9.64 -14.20 -18.38
N GLN A 555 -10.24 -13.05 -18.69
CA GLN A 555 -9.66 -11.75 -18.33
C GLN A 555 -9.72 -11.47 -16.82
N GLN A 556 -10.75 -11.98 -16.11
CA GLN A 556 -10.81 -11.88 -14.66
C GLN A 556 -9.75 -12.77 -14.00
N TYR A 557 -9.60 -14.00 -14.50
CA TYR A 557 -8.54 -14.92 -14.05
C TYR A 557 -7.14 -14.32 -14.29
N ARG A 558 -6.93 -13.70 -15.46
CA ARG A 558 -5.70 -12.97 -15.77
C ARG A 558 -5.48 -11.81 -14.81
N ALA A 559 -6.51 -11.00 -14.55
CA ALA A 559 -6.41 -9.84 -13.65
C ALA A 559 -5.98 -10.26 -12.24
N ALA A 560 -6.52 -11.38 -11.72
CA ALA A 560 -6.11 -11.94 -10.43
C ALA A 560 -4.60 -12.28 -10.41
N LYS A 561 -4.07 -12.89 -11.47
CA LYS A 561 -2.62 -13.22 -11.56
C LYS A 561 -1.74 -11.99 -11.72
N LEU A 562 -2.19 -10.98 -12.46
CA LEU A 562 -1.43 -9.74 -12.71
C LEU A 562 -1.09 -8.96 -11.44
N ARG A 563 -1.85 -9.19 -10.35
CA ARG A 563 -1.54 -8.64 -9.02
C ARG A 563 -0.16 -9.04 -8.52
N ILE A 564 0.41 -10.16 -8.98
CA ILE A 564 1.76 -10.60 -8.59
C ILE A 564 2.87 -9.61 -8.98
N TYR A 565 2.63 -8.76 -9.99
CA TYR A 565 3.57 -7.75 -10.45
C TYR A 565 3.40 -6.40 -9.76
N GLU A 566 2.34 -6.22 -8.98
CA GLU A 566 2.19 -5.02 -8.14
C GLU A 566 3.40 -4.95 -7.20
N ASN A 567 4.10 -3.82 -7.23
CA ASN A 567 5.29 -3.55 -6.40
C ASN A 567 6.52 -4.48 -6.60
N ALA A 568 6.49 -5.44 -7.54
CA ALA A 568 7.63 -6.30 -7.83
C ALA A 568 8.85 -5.52 -8.37
N LYS A 569 10.05 -5.83 -7.90
CA LYS A 569 11.29 -5.17 -8.37
C LYS A 569 11.64 -5.59 -9.81
N VAL A 570 11.51 -6.88 -10.12
CA VAL A 570 11.69 -7.44 -11.47
C VAL A 570 10.46 -8.27 -11.85
N CYS A 571 9.96 -8.06 -13.06
CA CYS A 571 8.84 -8.81 -13.61
C CYS A 571 9.37 -9.76 -14.69
N VAL A 572 9.28 -11.06 -14.51
CA VAL A 572 9.65 -12.06 -15.53
C VAL A 572 8.39 -12.45 -16.30
N VAL A 573 8.35 -12.17 -17.60
CA VAL A 573 7.19 -12.37 -18.49
C VAL A 573 7.49 -13.41 -19.58
N ASN A 574 6.46 -14.09 -20.07
CA ASN A 574 6.58 -15.03 -21.17
C ASN A 574 6.38 -14.30 -22.52
N ALA A 575 7.41 -14.25 -23.34
CA ALA A 575 7.38 -13.60 -24.65
C ALA A 575 6.44 -14.28 -25.65
N ASP A 576 6.15 -15.58 -25.45
CA ASP A 576 5.24 -16.35 -26.28
C ASP A 576 3.78 -16.26 -25.81
N ASP A 577 3.51 -15.63 -24.65
CA ASP A 577 2.16 -15.44 -24.10
C ASP A 577 1.93 -14.00 -23.64
N ALA A 578 1.26 -13.22 -24.50
CA ALA A 578 0.93 -11.82 -24.26
C ALA A 578 0.05 -11.59 -23.02
N LEU A 579 -0.70 -12.59 -22.55
CA LEU A 579 -1.53 -12.46 -21.35
C LEU A 579 -0.70 -12.38 -20.06
N THR A 580 0.56 -12.82 -20.10
CA THR A 580 1.52 -12.70 -18.99
C THR A 580 2.05 -11.29 -18.81
N MET A 581 1.94 -10.43 -19.83
CA MET A 581 2.46 -9.06 -19.75
C MET A 581 1.52 -8.15 -18.93
N PRO A 582 2.07 -7.19 -18.15
CA PRO A 582 1.28 -6.15 -17.49
C PRO A 582 0.38 -5.38 -18.47
N ILE A 583 -0.80 -4.93 -18.01
CA ILE A 583 -1.80 -4.24 -18.86
C ILE A 583 -1.23 -2.96 -19.49
N ARG A 584 -0.35 -2.25 -18.77
CA ARG A 584 0.31 -1.02 -19.26
C ARG A 584 1.41 -1.29 -20.31
N GLY A 585 1.63 -2.55 -20.66
CA GLY A 585 2.76 -3.00 -21.48
C GLY A 585 3.99 -3.32 -20.64
N ALA A 586 4.98 -3.95 -21.25
CA ALA A 586 6.28 -4.20 -20.62
C ALA A 586 6.94 -2.85 -20.26
N ASP A 587 7.25 -2.66 -18.98
CA ASP A 587 8.04 -1.54 -18.49
C ASP A 587 9.52 -1.93 -18.35
N GLU A 588 10.37 -1.00 -17.92
CA GLU A 588 11.81 -1.21 -17.76
C GLU A 588 12.19 -2.32 -16.75
N ARG A 589 11.23 -2.80 -15.94
CA ARG A 589 11.44 -3.89 -14.97
C ARG A 589 11.16 -5.26 -15.57
N CYS A 590 10.63 -5.33 -16.79
CA CYS A 590 10.24 -6.58 -17.42
C CYS A 590 11.44 -7.29 -18.09
N VAL A 591 11.74 -8.49 -17.61
CA VAL A 591 12.67 -9.45 -18.22
C VAL A 591 11.84 -10.53 -18.90
N SER A 592 12.23 -10.97 -20.07
CA SER A 592 11.43 -11.91 -20.87
C SER A 592 12.08 -13.27 -21.03
N PHE A 593 11.27 -14.33 -21.04
CA PHE A 593 11.68 -15.66 -21.48
C PHE A 593 10.78 -16.19 -22.60
N GLY A 594 11.28 -17.07 -23.46
CA GLY A 594 10.47 -17.69 -24.51
C GLY A 594 11.22 -18.76 -25.30
N VAL A 595 10.59 -19.25 -26.37
CA VAL A 595 11.16 -20.27 -27.25
C VAL A 595 12.13 -19.62 -28.23
N ASN A 596 11.64 -18.75 -29.11
CA ASN A 596 12.44 -18.13 -30.17
C ASN A 596 12.79 -16.65 -29.89
N MET A 597 12.15 -16.05 -28.88
CA MET A 597 12.32 -14.65 -28.51
C MET A 597 12.40 -14.50 -26.99
N GLY A 598 12.94 -13.38 -26.55
CA GLY A 598 13.10 -13.03 -25.14
C GLY A 598 14.56 -12.91 -24.71
N ASP A 599 14.78 -12.26 -23.57
CA ASP A 599 16.11 -12.15 -22.95
C ASP A 599 16.68 -13.54 -22.65
N TYR A 600 15.82 -14.46 -22.21
CA TYR A 600 16.10 -15.87 -21.99
C TYR A 600 15.38 -16.68 -23.08
N HIS A 601 16.09 -17.36 -23.97
CA HIS A 601 15.45 -18.08 -25.07
C HIS A 601 16.14 -19.39 -25.41
N LEU A 602 15.46 -20.24 -26.19
CA LEU A 602 16.02 -21.49 -26.70
C LEU A 602 16.76 -21.26 -28.01
N ASN A 603 17.78 -22.05 -28.25
CA ASN A 603 18.47 -22.10 -29.53
C ASN A 603 18.59 -23.54 -30.01
N HIS A 604 18.00 -23.82 -31.17
CA HIS A 604 18.09 -25.12 -31.82
C HIS A 604 19.24 -25.09 -32.83
N GLN A 605 20.24 -25.94 -32.65
CA GLN A 605 21.35 -26.11 -33.61
C GLN A 605 21.70 -27.59 -33.76
N GLN A 606 21.73 -28.08 -35.02
CA GLN A 606 22.20 -29.42 -35.37
C GLN A 606 21.57 -30.56 -34.55
N GLY A 607 20.27 -30.46 -34.24
CA GLY A 607 19.55 -31.46 -33.43
C GLY A 607 19.74 -31.33 -31.92
N GLU A 608 20.45 -30.30 -31.44
CA GLU A 608 20.58 -29.98 -30.02
C GLU A 608 19.84 -28.70 -29.66
N THR A 609 19.35 -28.63 -28.41
CA THR A 609 18.69 -27.44 -27.88
C THR A 609 19.55 -26.85 -26.76
N TRP A 610 19.74 -25.54 -26.78
CA TRP A 610 20.54 -24.79 -25.81
C TRP A 610 19.68 -23.73 -25.13
N LEU A 611 19.88 -23.55 -23.82
CA LEU A 611 19.41 -22.37 -23.09
C LEU A 611 20.35 -21.19 -23.39
N ARG A 612 19.80 -20.03 -23.73
CA ARG A 612 20.56 -18.80 -23.97
C ARG A 612 20.06 -17.64 -23.14
N VAL A 613 20.99 -16.74 -22.80
CA VAL A 613 20.72 -15.47 -22.11
C VAL A 613 21.35 -14.34 -22.94
N LYS A 614 20.54 -13.42 -23.47
CA LYS A 614 20.97 -12.27 -24.30
C LYS A 614 21.97 -12.64 -25.41
N GLY A 615 21.79 -13.83 -25.99
CA GLY A 615 22.65 -14.36 -27.06
C GLY A 615 23.83 -15.21 -26.58
N GLU A 616 24.10 -15.34 -25.29
CA GLU A 616 25.14 -16.24 -24.78
C GLU A 616 24.57 -17.63 -24.52
N LYS A 617 25.25 -18.70 -24.93
CA LYS A 617 24.87 -20.09 -24.62
C LYS A 617 25.28 -20.42 -23.18
N VAL A 618 24.32 -20.79 -22.34
CA VAL A 618 24.58 -21.05 -20.91
C VAL A 618 24.47 -22.51 -20.52
N LEU A 619 23.60 -23.31 -21.16
CA LEU A 619 23.47 -24.74 -20.85
C LEU A 619 22.91 -25.51 -22.06
N ASN A 620 23.50 -26.67 -22.36
CA ASN A 620 22.92 -27.63 -23.31
C ASN A 620 21.84 -28.45 -22.58
N VAL A 621 20.63 -28.55 -23.14
CA VAL A 621 19.54 -29.27 -22.45
C VAL A 621 19.79 -30.77 -22.30
N LYS A 622 20.77 -31.34 -23.03
CA LYS A 622 21.22 -32.73 -22.82
C LYS A 622 21.79 -32.98 -21.41
N GLU A 623 22.27 -31.93 -20.75
CA GLU A 623 22.75 -31.98 -19.36
C GLU A 623 21.58 -32.02 -18.34
N MET A 624 20.36 -31.63 -18.76
CA MET A 624 19.18 -31.63 -17.90
C MET A 624 18.57 -33.04 -17.86
N LYS A 625 18.03 -33.41 -16.70
CA LYS A 625 17.21 -34.64 -16.58
C LYS A 625 15.79 -34.44 -17.10
N LEU A 626 15.28 -33.22 -16.99
CA LEU A 626 14.00 -32.84 -17.59
C LEU A 626 14.10 -32.82 -19.11
N SER A 627 13.06 -33.33 -19.76
CA SER A 627 12.90 -33.28 -21.22
C SER A 627 11.60 -32.56 -21.61
N GLY A 628 11.48 -32.18 -22.88
CA GLY A 628 10.32 -31.48 -23.41
C GLY A 628 10.46 -29.95 -23.37
N GLN A 629 9.95 -29.29 -24.41
CA GLN A 629 10.13 -27.85 -24.62
C GLN A 629 9.59 -27.00 -23.46
N HIS A 630 8.45 -27.37 -22.89
CA HIS A 630 7.85 -26.66 -21.76
C HIS A 630 8.75 -26.67 -20.51
N ASN A 631 9.51 -27.75 -20.29
CA ASN A 631 10.48 -27.83 -19.20
C ASN A 631 11.72 -26.96 -19.46
N TYR A 632 12.11 -26.80 -20.73
CA TYR A 632 13.19 -25.87 -21.09
C TYR A 632 12.76 -24.42 -20.88
N THR A 633 11.52 -24.04 -21.23
CA THR A 633 11.00 -22.71 -20.91
C THR A 633 10.80 -22.51 -19.40
N ASN A 634 10.40 -23.54 -18.64
CA ASN A 634 10.39 -23.49 -17.18
C ASN A 634 11.81 -23.26 -16.61
N ALA A 635 12.83 -23.89 -17.19
CA ALA A 635 14.21 -23.68 -16.80
C ALA A 635 14.70 -22.25 -17.11
N LEU A 636 14.30 -21.68 -18.25
CA LEU A 636 14.58 -20.28 -18.59
C LEU A 636 13.92 -19.32 -17.60
N ALA A 637 12.65 -19.55 -17.25
CA ALA A 637 11.92 -18.74 -16.27
C ALA A 637 12.57 -18.85 -14.88
N ALA A 638 12.92 -20.06 -14.44
CA ALA A 638 13.61 -20.28 -13.17
C ALA A 638 14.97 -19.58 -13.13
N LEU A 639 15.74 -19.65 -14.22
CA LEU A 639 17.03 -18.99 -14.33
C LEU A 639 16.90 -17.47 -14.27
N ALA A 640 15.93 -16.89 -14.99
CA ALA A 640 15.67 -15.46 -14.97
C ALA A 640 15.27 -14.95 -13.57
N LEU A 641 14.45 -15.72 -12.84
CA LEU A 641 14.08 -15.41 -11.45
C LEU A 641 15.28 -15.51 -10.50
N ALA A 642 16.09 -16.57 -10.62
CA ALA A 642 17.28 -16.77 -9.80
C ALA A 642 18.30 -15.65 -10.00
N ASP A 643 18.53 -15.23 -11.25
CA ASP A 643 19.41 -14.12 -11.59
C ASP A 643 18.89 -12.79 -11.04
N ALA A 644 17.57 -12.54 -11.13
CA ALA A 644 16.94 -11.34 -10.59
C ALA A 644 16.98 -11.30 -9.05
N ALA A 645 16.94 -12.46 -8.39
CA ALA A 645 17.13 -12.61 -6.95
C ALA A 645 18.61 -12.52 -6.52
N GLY A 646 19.55 -12.41 -7.45
CA GLY A 646 20.98 -12.29 -7.18
C GLY A 646 21.69 -13.62 -6.88
N LEU A 647 21.08 -14.76 -7.22
CA LEU A 647 21.73 -16.06 -7.04
C LEU A 647 22.89 -16.22 -8.05
N PRO A 648 24.00 -16.87 -7.66
CA PRO A 648 25.10 -17.11 -8.59
C PRO A 648 24.67 -17.97 -9.78
N ARG A 649 25.00 -17.52 -10.99
CA ARG A 649 24.62 -18.22 -12.23
C ARG A 649 25.14 -19.65 -12.27
N ALA A 650 26.38 -19.89 -11.85
CA ALA A 650 27.02 -21.20 -11.92
C ALA A 650 26.30 -22.27 -11.06
N SER A 651 25.92 -21.93 -9.83
CA SER A 651 25.14 -22.83 -8.97
C SER A 651 23.73 -23.04 -9.51
N SER A 652 23.12 -22.00 -10.08
CA SER A 652 21.78 -22.09 -10.69
C SER A 652 21.77 -23.05 -11.88
N LEU A 653 22.79 -22.99 -12.75
CA LEU A 653 22.96 -23.94 -13.86
C LEU A 653 23.24 -25.36 -13.35
N LYS A 654 24.00 -25.52 -12.26
CA LYS A 654 24.23 -26.83 -11.65
C LYS A 654 22.91 -27.47 -11.19
N ALA A 655 22.05 -26.70 -10.52
CA ALA A 655 20.74 -27.19 -10.08
C ALA A 655 19.85 -27.70 -11.24
N LEU A 656 19.90 -27.04 -12.41
CA LEU A 656 19.17 -27.51 -13.61
C LEU A 656 19.61 -28.90 -14.10
N THR A 657 20.87 -29.27 -13.88
CA THR A 657 21.41 -30.58 -14.30
C THR A 657 21.09 -31.70 -13.31
N THR A 658 20.81 -31.36 -12.05
CA THR A 658 20.52 -32.33 -10.98
C THR A 658 19.04 -32.52 -10.73
N PHE A 659 18.19 -31.55 -11.08
CA PHE A 659 16.76 -31.61 -10.84
C PHE A 659 16.08 -32.67 -11.73
N THR A 660 15.43 -33.64 -11.08
CA THR A 660 14.80 -34.82 -11.73
C THR A 660 13.33 -34.63 -12.07
N GLY A 661 12.72 -33.50 -11.70
CA GLY A 661 11.28 -33.28 -11.82
C GLY A 661 10.52 -33.53 -10.52
N LEU A 662 9.22 -33.27 -10.56
CA LEU A 662 8.29 -33.56 -9.47
C LEU A 662 7.50 -34.83 -9.80
N PRO A 663 7.10 -35.62 -8.79
CA PRO A 663 6.18 -36.74 -8.99
C PRO A 663 4.94 -36.30 -9.77
N HIS A 664 4.48 -37.16 -10.68
CA HIS A 664 3.27 -36.94 -11.49
C HIS A 664 3.32 -35.76 -12.48
N ARG A 665 4.49 -35.15 -12.72
CA ARG A 665 4.69 -34.09 -13.74
C ARG A 665 5.62 -34.58 -14.82
N PHE A 666 5.06 -35.19 -15.86
CA PHE A 666 5.79 -35.83 -16.94
C PHE A 666 6.88 -36.80 -16.44
N GLU A 667 6.57 -37.54 -15.37
CA GLU A 667 7.48 -38.43 -14.65
C GLU A 667 7.59 -39.77 -15.40
N VAL A 668 8.80 -40.17 -15.78
CA VAL A 668 9.03 -41.52 -16.31
C VAL A 668 8.99 -42.52 -15.15
N VAL A 669 7.88 -43.24 -15.00
CA VAL A 669 7.68 -44.21 -13.89
C VAL A 669 8.20 -45.60 -14.22
N LEU A 670 8.33 -45.91 -15.51
CA LEU A 670 8.93 -47.14 -16.02
C LEU A 670 9.50 -46.87 -17.42
N GLU A 671 10.74 -47.28 -17.63
CA GLU A 671 11.34 -47.43 -18.96
C GLU A 671 11.87 -48.85 -19.07
N HIS A 672 11.15 -49.69 -19.81
CA HIS A 672 11.44 -51.12 -19.93
C HIS A 672 11.02 -51.63 -21.32
N ASN A 673 11.76 -52.60 -21.87
CA ASN A 673 11.53 -53.19 -23.20
C ASN A 673 11.39 -52.17 -24.35
N GLY A 674 12.06 -51.01 -24.24
CA GLY A 674 11.99 -49.94 -25.24
C GLY A 674 10.72 -49.09 -25.19
N VAL A 675 9.91 -49.21 -24.12
CA VAL A 675 8.68 -48.45 -23.91
C VAL A 675 8.87 -47.49 -22.75
N ARG A 676 8.41 -46.24 -22.91
CA ARG A 676 8.36 -45.24 -21.83
C ARG A 676 6.95 -45.09 -21.31
N TRP A 677 6.77 -45.30 -20.00
CA TRP A 677 5.52 -45.06 -19.29
C TRP A 677 5.65 -43.76 -18.50
N ILE A 678 4.86 -42.76 -18.89
CA ILE A 678 4.96 -41.40 -18.38
C ILE A 678 3.71 -41.06 -17.57
N ASN A 679 3.95 -40.74 -16.31
CA ASN A 679 2.96 -40.26 -15.36
C ASN A 679 2.93 -38.73 -15.37
N ASP A 680 1.92 -38.18 -16.04
CA ASP A 680 1.61 -36.76 -16.05
C ASP A 680 0.22 -36.51 -15.47
N SER A 681 -0.14 -37.26 -14.41
CA SER A 681 -1.46 -37.17 -13.75
C SER A 681 -1.78 -35.75 -13.23
N LYS A 682 -0.77 -34.88 -13.04
CA LYS A 682 -0.97 -33.48 -12.66
C LYS A 682 -1.62 -32.63 -13.77
N ALA A 683 -1.63 -33.09 -15.02
CA ALA A 683 -2.32 -32.44 -16.12
C ALA A 683 -3.85 -32.50 -15.96
N THR A 684 -4.37 -31.56 -15.17
CA THR A 684 -5.78 -31.48 -14.72
C THR A 684 -6.58 -30.41 -15.47
N ASN A 685 -6.02 -29.89 -16.57
CA ASN A 685 -6.65 -28.97 -17.51
C ASN A 685 -6.06 -29.19 -18.92
N VAL A 686 -6.74 -28.68 -19.94
CA VAL A 686 -6.39 -28.83 -21.35
C VAL A 686 -4.98 -28.31 -21.66
N GLY A 687 -4.66 -27.09 -21.19
CA GLY A 687 -3.36 -26.48 -21.45
C GLY A 687 -2.16 -27.26 -20.89
N SER A 688 -2.34 -28.01 -19.80
CA SER A 688 -1.29 -28.87 -19.25
C SER A 688 -1.02 -30.06 -20.15
N THR A 689 -2.06 -30.68 -20.71
CA THR A 689 -1.91 -31.76 -21.69
C THR A 689 -1.35 -31.24 -22.99
N GLU A 690 -1.77 -30.06 -23.45
CA GLU A 690 -1.15 -29.41 -24.62
C GLU A 690 0.36 -29.21 -24.42
N ALA A 691 0.79 -28.78 -23.23
CA ALA A 691 2.22 -28.63 -22.93
C ALA A 691 2.99 -29.95 -22.98
N ALA A 692 2.36 -31.07 -22.58
CA ALA A 692 2.94 -32.41 -22.67
C ALA A 692 3.04 -32.92 -24.11
N LEU A 693 2.05 -32.59 -24.96
CA LEU A 693 2.00 -33.03 -26.36
C LEU A 693 2.81 -32.13 -27.30
N ASN A 694 2.97 -30.85 -26.98
CA ASN A 694 3.62 -29.89 -27.86
C ASN A 694 5.14 -30.13 -27.94
N GLY A 695 5.61 -30.51 -29.13
CA GLY A 695 7.01 -30.88 -29.36
C GLY A 695 7.38 -32.26 -28.80
N LEU A 696 6.39 -33.11 -28.50
CA LEU A 696 6.62 -34.47 -28.04
C LEU A 696 7.21 -35.33 -29.17
N HIS A 697 8.30 -36.04 -28.87
CA HIS A 697 8.93 -36.98 -29.79
C HIS A 697 8.71 -38.42 -29.30
N VAL A 698 8.04 -39.20 -30.15
CA VAL A 698 7.78 -40.63 -29.95
C VAL A 698 8.25 -41.36 -31.22
N ASP A 699 9.07 -42.40 -31.04
CA ASP A 699 9.59 -43.19 -32.17
C ASP A 699 8.50 -44.09 -32.78
N GLY A 700 7.67 -44.69 -31.92
CA GLY A 700 6.52 -45.52 -32.28
C GLY A 700 5.17 -44.81 -32.10
N THR A 701 4.23 -45.51 -31.44
CA THR A 701 2.86 -45.07 -31.17
C THR A 701 2.75 -44.37 -29.82
N LEU A 702 2.02 -43.26 -29.78
CA LEU A 702 1.57 -42.62 -28.55
C LEU A 702 0.24 -43.23 -28.09
N HIS A 703 0.25 -43.88 -26.94
CA HIS A 703 -0.94 -44.32 -26.21
C HIS A 703 -1.28 -43.27 -25.15
N LEU A 704 -2.22 -42.37 -25.46
CA LEU A 704 -2.59 -41.26 -24.61
C LEU A 704 -3.84 -41.60 -23.78
N LEU A 705 -3.73 -41.55 -22.46
CA LEU A 705 -4.86 -41.69 -21.55
C LEU A 705 -5.46 -40.31 -21.22
N LEU A 706 -6.74 -40.13 -21.53
CA LEU A 706 -7.53 -38.92 -21.28
C LEU A 706 -8.73 -39.26 -20.39
N GLY A 707 -9.06 -38.47 -19.38
CA GLY A 707 -10.25 -38.79 -18.57
C GLY A 707 -10.34 -38.21 -17.17
N GLY A 708 -11.58 -38.10 -16.69
CA GLY A 708 -11.94 -37.56 -15.38
C GLY A 708 -13.07 -36.52 -15.47
N ASP A 709 -13.08 -35.57 -14.53
CA ASP A 709 -13.96 -34.40 -14.54
C ASP A 709 -13.29 -33.21 -15.25
N GLY A 710 -13.80 -32.87 -16.43
CA GLY A 710 -13.31 -31.81 -17.30
C GLY A 710 -13.66 -30.39 -16.86
N LYS A 711 -14.45 -30.21 -15.81
CA LYS A 711 -14.87 -28.88 -15.30
C LYS A 711 -15.52 -28.01 -16.38
N SER A 712 -16.23 -28.61 -17.34
CA SER A 712 -16.82 -27.92 -18.50
C SER A 712 -15.83 -27.23 -19.45
N ALA A 713 -14.56 -27.68 -19.48
CA ALA A 713 -13.55 -27.12 -20.39
C ALA A 713 -13.83 -27.45 -21.86
N ASP A 714 -13.34 -26.58 -22.76
CA ASP A 714 -13.27 -26.90 -24.19
C ASP A 714 -12.03 -27.77 -24.50
N PHE A 715 -12.25 -29.01 -24.90
CA PHE A 715 -11.18 -29.95 -25.28
C PHE A 715 -10.71 -29.80 -26.73
N SER A 716 -11.38 -28.99 -27.55
CA SER A 716 -11.03 -28.80 -28.96
C SER A 716 -9.56 -28.44 -29.24
N PRO A 717 -8.83 -27.70 -28.35
CA PRO A 717 -7.42 -27.39 -28.57
C PRO A 717 -6.50 -28.63 -28.62
N LEU A 718 -6.91 -29.76 -28.04
CA LEU A 718 -6.13 -31.00 -28.08
C LEU A 718 -6.10 -31.61 -29.48
N ALA A 719 -7.17 -31.47 -30.27
CA ALA A 719 -7.37 -32.19 -31.53
C ALA A 719 -6.20 -32.01 -32.53
N ARG A 720 -5.57 -30.83 -32.54
CA ARG A 720 -4.42 -30.54 -33.42
C ARG A 720 -3.20 -31.45 -33.18
N TYR A 721 -3.04 -31.95 -31.96
CA TYR A 721 -1.93 -32.85 -31.57
C TYR A 721 -2.24 -34.33 -31.79
N LEU A 722 -3.50 -34.67 -32.07
CA LEU A 722 -3.97 -36.05 -32.14
C LEU A 722 -4.04 -36.58 -33.58
N ASN A 723 -3.47 -35.86 -34.54
CA ASN A 723 -3.43 -36.23 -35.95
C ASN A 723 -2.32 -37.24 -36.26
N GLY A 724 -2.41 -37.90 -37.42
CA GLY A 724 -1.44 -38.91 -37.87
C GLY A 724 -1.79 -40.33 -37.46
N ASP A 725 -0.97 -41.30 -37.89
CA ASP A 725 -1.27 -42.73 -37.75
C ASP A 725 -0.73 -43.35 -36.44
N ASN A 726 0.13 -42.60 -35.74
CA ASN A 726 0.88 -43.06 -34.56
C ASN A 726 0.26 -42.59 -33.24
N VAL A 727 -1.04 -42.32 -33.18
CA VAL A 727 -1.74 -41.87 -31.96
C VAL A 727 -2.94 -42.76 -31.68
N ARG A 728 -3.09 -43.20 -30.43
CA ARG A 728 -4.26 -43.93 -29.91
C ARG A 728 -4.74 -43.28 -28.63
N LEU A 729 -6.05 -43.08 -28.51
CA LEU A 729 -6.68 -42.44 -27.35
C LEU A 729 -7.41 -43.49 -26.51
N TYR A 730 -7.20 -43.43 -25.20
CA TYR A 730 -7.91 -44.25 -24.24
C TYR A 730 -8.61 -43.34 -23.24
N CYS A 731 -9.93 -43.21 -23.41
CA CYS A 731 -10.74 -42.21 -22.74
C CYS A 731 -11.57 -42.83 -21.60
N PHE A 732 -11.54 -42.22 -20.41
CA PHE A 732 -12.22 -42.76 -19.22
C PHE A 732 -12.87 -41.68 -18.34
N GLY A 733 -13.60 -42.10 -17.31
CA GLY A 733 -14.19 -41.21 -16.32
C GLY A 733 -15.40 -40.42 -16.84
N ARG A 734 -15.84 -39.44 -16.03
CA ARG A 734 -17.07 -38.68 -16.26
C ARG A 734 -17.19 -38.12 -17.68
N ASP A 735 -16.13 -37.50 -18.20
CA ASP A 735 -16.13 -36.85 -19.52
C ASP A 735 -15.45 -37.68 -20.62
N GLY A 736 -15.28 -38.99 -20.40
CA GLY A 736 -14.61 -39.90 -21.34
C GLY A 736 -15.22 -39.88 -22.75
N ALA A 737 -16.55 -39.77 -22.87
CA ALA A 737 -17.24 -39.69 -24.16
C ALA A 737 -16.89 -38.41 -24.94
N GLN A 738 -16.80 -37.26 -24.26
CA GLN A 738 -16.48 -35.98 -24.88
C GLN A 738 -15.02 -35.97 -25.38
N LEU A 739 -14.12 -36.60 -24.63
CA LEU A 739 -12.71 -36.75 -25.02
C LEU A 739 -12.55 -37.71 -26.20
N ALA A 740 -13.28 -38.83 -26.22
CA ALA A 740 -13.25 -39.77 -27.35
C ALA A 740 -13.78 -39.12 -28.65
N ALA A 741 -14.74 -38.19 -28.53
CA ALA A 741 -15.29 -37.44 -29.66
C ALA A 741 -14.27 -36.53 -30.37
N LEU A 742 -13.10 -36.24 -29.76
CA LEU A 742 -12.03 -35.48 -30.42
C LEU A 742 -11.51 -36.16 -31.68
N ARG A 743 -11.43 -37.50 -31.66
CA ARG A 743 -11.01 -38.32 -32.81
C ARG A 743 -11.53 -39.76 -32.69
N PRO A 744 -12.80 -40.02 -33.02
CA PRO A 744 -13.46 -41.30 -32.75
C PRO A 744 -12.78 -42.52 -33.39
N GLU A 745 -12.12 -42.34 -34.54
CA GLU A 745 -11.52 -43.44 -35.31
C GLU A 745 -10.28 -44.08 -34.65
N VAL A 746 -9.65 -43.39 -33.70
CA VAL A 746 -8.47 -43.89 -32.95
C VAL A 746 -8.70 -43.94 -31.43
N ALA A 747 -9.94 -43.71 -30.99
CA ALA A 747 -10.31 -43.62 -29.59
C ALA A 747 -11.07 -44.85 -29.11
N GLU A 748 -10.79 -45.28 -27.88
CA GLU A 748 -11.61 -46.25 -27.15
C GLU A 748 -12.01 -45.69 -25.80
N GLN A 749 -13.27 -45.94 -25.41
CA GLN A 749 -13.84 -45.46 -24.16
C GLN A 749 -13.99 -46.61 -23.17
N THR A 750 -13.56 -46.38 -21.94
CA THR A 750 -13.76 -47.28 -20.79
C THR A 750 -14.35 -46.51 -19.61
N GLU A 751 -14.81 -47.22 -18.57
CA GLU A 751 -15.32 -46.57 -17.37
C GLU A 751 -14.15 -46.03 -16.53
N THR A 752 -13.13 -46.86 -16.27
CA THR A 752 -12.02 -46.53 -15.37
C THR A 752 -10.66 -46.49 -16.08
N MET A 753 -9.71 -45.78 -15.47
CA MET A 753 -8.31 -45.75 -15.94
C MET A 753 -7.67 -47.14 -15.95
N GLU A 754 -8.00 -48.02 -14.99
CA GLU A 754 -7.47 -49.39 -14.96
C GLU A 754 -7.93 -50.19 -16.20
N GLN A 755 -9.19 -50.07 -16.59
CA GLN A 755 -9.71 -50.71 -17.80
C GLN A 755 -8.99 -50.21 -19.06
N ALA A 756 -8.79 -48.90 -19.18
CA ALA A 756 -8.01 -48.29 -20.26
C ALA A 756 -6.57 -48.84 -20.32
N MET A 757 -5.89 -48.94 -19.17
CA MET A 757 -4.53 -49.48 -19.07
C MET A 757 -4.45 -50.95 -19.49
N ARG A 758 -5.39 -51.79 -19.04
CA ARG A 758 -5.44 -53.21 -19.42
C ARG A 758 -5.81 -53.41 -20.89
N LEU A 759 -6.58 -52.48 -21.48
CA LEU A 759 -6.95 -52.48 -22.89
C LEU A 759 -5.79 -52.09 -23.82
N LEU A 760 -4.97 -51.09 -23.41
CA LEU A 760 -3.85 -50.61 -24.21
C LEU A 760 -2.61 -51.51 -24.12
N ALA A 761 -2.34 -52.11 -22.96
CA ALA A 761 -1.09 -52.84 -22.70
C ALA A 761 -0.75 -53.94 -23.73
N PRO A 762 -1.70 -54.77 -24.20
CA PRO A 762 -1.41 -55.80 -25.21
C PRO A 762 -0.99 -55.26 -26.59
N ARG A 763 -1.16 -53.95 -26.83
CA ARG A 763 -0.92 -53.29 -28.12
C ARG A 763 0.42 -52.54 -28.15
N VAL A 764 1.01 -52.31 -27.00
CA VAL A 764 2.27 -51.58 -26.84
C VAL A 764 3.43 -52.35 -27.50
N GLN A 765 4.25 -51.64 -28.27
CA GLN A 765 5.44 -52.16 -28.96
C GLN A 765 6.70 -51.40 -28.54
N PRO A 766 7.91 -51.97 -28.73
CA PRO A 766 9.16 -51.22 -28.52
C PRO A 766 9.21 -49.95 -29.37
N GLY A 767 9.56 -48.82 -28.75
CA GLY A 767 9.53 -47.48 -29.35
C GLY A 767 8.27 -46.67 -29.00
N ASP A 768 7.23 -47.32 -28.46
CA ASP A 768 5.99 -46.65 -28.06
C ASP A 768 6.13 -45.86 -26.76
N MET A 769 5.18 -44.96 -26.54
CA MET A 769 5.03 -44.19 -25.31
C MET A 769 3.62 -44.34 -24.76
N VAL A 770 3.51 -44.71 -23.47
CA VAL A 770 2.24 -44.67 -22.73
C VAL A 770 2.24 -43.43 -21.85
N LEU A 771 1.32 -42.50 -22.13
CA LEU A 771 1.26 -41.19 -21.47
C LEU A 771 -0.08 -41.02 -20.76
N LEU A 772 -0.06 -40.95 -19.43
CA LEU A 772 -1.18 -40.43 -18.65
C LEU A 772 -1.06 -38.90 -18.57
N SER A 773 -1.76 -38.16 -19.43
CA SER A 773 -1.86 -36.69 -19.35
C SER A 773 -3.32 -36.27 -19.56
N PRO A 774 -4.16 -36.39 -18.53
CA PRO A 774 -5.59 -36.65 -18.72
C PRO A 774 -6.49 -35.46 -19.06
N ALA A 775 -5.95 -34.24 -19.07
CA ALA A 775 -6.65 -32.97 -19.27
C ALA A 775 -7.78 -32.65 -18.27
N CYS A 776 -8.03 -33.52 -17.28
CA CYS A 776 -9.19 -33.46 -16.38
C CYS A 776 -8.78 -33.63 -14.90
N ALA A 777 -9.60 -33.06 -14.01
CA ALA A 777 -9.51 -33.35 -12.57
C ALA A 777 -9.83 -34.83 -12.30
N SER A 778 -9.32 -35.37 -11.20
CA SER A 778 -9.50 -36.80 -10.85
C SER A 778 -10.63 -37.08 -9.86
N LEU A 779 -11.34 -36.03 -9.42
CA LEU A 779 -12.22 -36.08 -8.23
C LEU A 779 -13.50 -36.89 -8.42
N ASP A 780 -13.84 -37.22 -9.67
CA ASP A 780 -14.96 -38.11 -10.00
C ASP A 780 -14.68 -39.56 -9.60
N GLN A 781 -13.42 -40.01 -9.65
CA GLN A 781 -13.03 -41.41 -9.43
C GLN A 781 -11.96 -41.61 -8.35
N PHE A 782 -11.20 -40.57 -8.01
CA PHE A 782 -10.07 -40.63 -7.08
C PHE A 782 -10.13 -39.50 -6.05
N LYS A 783 -9.47 -39.69 -4.91
CA LYS A 783 -9.33 -38.66 -3.88
C LYS A 783 -8.59 -37.41 -4.37
N ASN A 784 -7.56 -37.61 -5.20
CA ASN A 784 -6.72 -36.56 -5.76
C ASN A 784 -5.90 -37.09 -6.95
N PHE A 785 -5.13 -36.22 -7.63
CA PHE A 785 -4.38 -36.60 -8.82
C PHE A 785 -3.17 -37.48 -8.47
N GLU A 786 -2.63 -37.36 -7.25
CA GLU A 786 -1.55 -38.21 -6.74
C GLU A 786 -2.01 -39.67 -6.65
N GLN A 787 -3.22 -39.93 -6.12
CA GLN A 787 -3.77 -41.28 -6.08
C GLN A 787 -3.92 -41.86 -7.50
N ARG A 788 -4.45 -41.08 -8.45
CA ARG A 788 -4.53 -41.47 -9.87
C ARG A 788 -3.14 -41.76 -10.45
N GLY A 789 -2.16 -40.91 -10.18
CA GLY A 789 -0.78 -41.08 -10.66
C GLY A 789 -0.08 -42.29 -10.06
N ASN A 790 -0.30 -42.57 -8.78
CA ASN A 790 0.23 -43.76 -8.10
C ASN A 790 -0.37 -45.05 -8.65
N GLU A 791 -1.68 -45.04 -8.92
CA GLU A 791 -2.37 -46.19 -9.52
C GLU A 791 -1.87 -46.46 -10.94
N PHE A 792 -1.65 -45.41 -11.74
CA PHE A 792 -1.01 -45.54 -13.05
C PHE A 792 0.40 -46.12 -12.94
N ALA A 793 1.23 -45.63 -12.01
CA ALA A 793 2.58 -46.14 -11.82
C ALA A 793 2.60 -47.61 -11.38
N ARG A 794 1.64 -48.02 -10.53
CA ARG A 794 1.45 -49.42 -10.12
C ARG A 794 1.10 -50.31 -11.31
N LEU A 795 0.11 -49.89 -12.11
CA LEU A 795 -0.35 -50.61 -13.30
C LEU A 795 0.72 -50.65 -14.41
N ALA A 796 1.47 -49.57 -14.61
CA ALA A 796 2.58 -49.53 -15.56
C ALA A 796 3.65 -50.58 -15.22
N LYS A 797 3.97 -50.76 -13.93
CA LYS A 797 4.90 -51.80 -13.46
C LYS A 797 4.33 -53.22 -13.55
N GLU A 798 3.01 -53.38 -13.49
CA GLU A 798 2.32 -54.67 -13.63
C GLU A 798 2.26 -55.12 -15.11
N LEU A 799 2.10 -54.16 -16.03
CA LEU A 799 1.77 -54.39 -17.44
C LEU A 799 2.92 -54.15 -18.43
N GLY A 800 4.02 -53.52 -17.99
CA GLY A 800 5.11 -53.01 -18.84
C GLY A 800 6.38 -53.85 -18.88
#